data_AF-A0A7J6HSY9-F1
#
_entry.id   AF-A0A7J6HSY9-F1
#
_cell.length_a   1.000
_cell.length_b   1.000
_cell.length_c   1.000
_cell.angle_alpha   90.00
_cell.angle_beta   90.00
_cell.angle_gamma   90.00
#
_symmetry.space_group_name_H-M   'P 1'
#
loop_
_entity.id
_entity.type
_entity.pdbx_description
1 polymer ?
#
loop_
_entity_poly.entity_id
_entity_poly.type
_entity_poly.pdbx_seq_one_letter_code
_entity_poly.pdbx_strand_id
1 'polypeptide(L)'
;MRGYTIFQRVSKAFHDNPSLSKLLVVVTVSGGGLVAYAEANQVNSPQITNVSEVDSKKKKVVVLGTGWAGTSFLRNLSNPSYEVQVVSPRNYFAFTPLLPSVTCGTVEARSIVEPVRNIVRKKNVDVQFCEAECIKIDAKNKKIYCRSNQNNNLNGQEEFVLDYDVLVIGIGANVNTFNTPGVMEHCHFLKEVEDAQKIRRTVIDCFERACLPTVSNEEKKRILHFAIVGGGPTGVEFAAELHDYVNEDLVKLYPGVKDLVKITLLEAGGHILGMFDKRITAFAEQKFQREGIDVKTGSMVIKVSDKEISTKEMKTGEISTIPYGMVLWSTGIGTRPVIKDFMMQVGQANRRALATDEWLRVEGCDNVYALGDCATINQRKVMEDISAIFSKADKDNSGTLTAKEFQEVLADICERYPQVDLYLKSKQMRDIVDLLKESKGDVSKESIELNIEEFKAALSQVDSQMKFLPATAQVAAQQGVYLAKCLNRLEECEKNPEGPLRFRGSGRHRFRPFRYQLNPLNFLLCTNILGNLLHWGESKQQPNFLEIGFLLGRALSGSGILCMQANKSAGVTEHSWFRTGQGVSFMEETLAAYELVDMNKPFQDCFAKKHLLMEISSMDSKRKKESAESKHFPGEVLEGVLGLIKSRKDRSSLSLVCKDWYNAERWSRTCVFIGNCYSVSPEILARRFPNIRSVTLKGKPRFSDFNLVPRNWGADVQSWLSVFAVKYPNLEELRLKRMSVRDESLEFLAHSFPNFKALSLLSCDGFSTEGLAAIATHCKNLVELDIQDNDVDDRSGSWLSCFPESFTSLETLNFANLNSDVCFDALERLVIRCKSLKTLKVNKNINLEQLQKLISHAPRLMELGTGMFIQDLTANQHSELESAFNNCKNLHTLSGLWETKALFLPALYPACTNVTFLNFSYAVVRSPEFASLLSHCPNLRRLWVLDTVEDKGLEAIGTHCPLLEELRVFPDNPFDPEVIHGVTESGFLAVSFGCPKLHYVLYFCRQMTNAAVASIVKNCPGFTHFRLCIMEPGKPDYLTNEPMDEAFGAVVKTCTKLQRLAVSGLLTDLTFEYIGKYAKNLETLSVAFAGSSDWGMRCVLSGCSKLRKLEIRDSPFGNEALLSGIEKYESMRSLWMSACKVTKSGCQLLAREMPRLNVEVINDEGSGDMVANKIYVYRSVAGPRKDAPPFVLTL
;
A
#
# COMPACT_ATOMS: atom_id res chain seq x y z
N MET A 1 -4.10 -40.88 47.11
CA MET A 1 -4.92 -41.43 46.02
C MET A 1 -4.44 -40.83 44.71
N ARG A 2 -4.05 -41.70 43.78
CA ARG A 2 -3.19 -41.39 42.62
C ARG A 2 -3.89 -40.53 41.58
N GLY A 3 -3.20 -39.45 41.17
CA GLY A 3 -3.54 -38.63 40.02
C GLY A 3 -3.06 -39.27 38.71
N TYR A 4 -3.84 -39.09 37.66
CA TYR A 4 -3.49 -39.50 36.30
C TYR A 4 -2.69 -38.38 35.64
N THR A 5 -1.47 -38.69 35.18
CA THR A 5 -0.57 -37.77 34.49
C THR A 5 -0.90 -37.63 33.01
N ILE A 6 -0.54 -36.48 32.43
CA ILE A 6 -0.74 -36.08 31.02
C ILE A 6 -0.31 -37.17 30.03
N PHE A 7 0.69 -37.98 30.39
CA PHE A 7 1.17 -39.12 29.59
C PHE A 7 0.10 -40.18 29.30
N GLN A 8 -0.82 -40.42 30.24
CA GLN A 8 -1.91 -41.40 30.05
C GLN A 8 -3.04 -40.88 29.17
N ARG A 9 -3.21 -39.56 29.02
CA ARG A 9 -4.14 -38.96 28.03
C ARG A 9 -3.57 -39.01 26.61
N VAL A 10 -2.26 -38.81 26.47
CA VAL A 10 -1.57 -38.86 25.17
C VAL A 10 -1.44 -40.31 24.67
N SER A 11 -1.18 -41.28 25.55
CA SER A 11 -1.12 -42.69 25.18
C SER A 11 -2.46 -43.25 24.68
N LYS A 12 -3.59 -42.74 25.20
CA LYS A 12 -4.93 -43.16 24.77
C LYS A 12 -5.28 -42.60 23.38
N ALA A 13 -4.91 -41.35 23.11
CA ALA A 13 -5.07 -40.74 21.78
C ALA A 13 -4.25 -41.44 20.67
N PHE A 14 -3.13 -42.08 21.03
CA PHE A 14 -2.28 -42.83 20.10
C PHE A 14 -2.73 -44.28 19.85
N HIS A 15 -3.48 -44.89 20.77
CA HIS A 15 -4.07 -46.22 20.55
C HIS A 15 -5.37 -46.16 19.74
N ASP A 16 -6.10 -45.05 19.81
CA ASP A 16 -7.42 -44.90 19.18
C ASP A 16 -7.35 -44.40 17.71
N ASN A 17 -6.16 -44.16 17.14
CA ASN A 17 -5.99 -43.69 15.75
C ASN A 17 -4.79 -44.36 15.02
N PRO A 18 -5.00 -45.44 14.25
CA PRO A 18 -3.93 -46.16 13.55
C PRO A 18 -3.26 -45.40 12.38
N SER A 19 -3.69 -44.19 12.04
CA SER A 19 -3.14 -43.38 10.95
C SER A 19 -2.03 -42.41 11.37
N LEU A 20 -1.88 -42.14 12.68
CA LEU A 20 -0.88 -41.19 13.21
C LEU A 20 0.51 -41.82 13.44
N SER A 21 0.63 -43.15 13.41
CA SER A 21 1.90 -43.86 13.60
C SER A 21 2.78 -43.90 12.33
N LYS A 22 2.25 -43.58 11.15
CA LYS A 22 3.01 -43.56 9.88
C LYS A 22 3.70 -42.22 9.58
N LEU A 23 3.38 -41.14 10.31
CA LEU A 23 3.93 -39.81 10.05
C LEU A 23 5.25 -39.52 10.81
N LEU A 24 5.62 -40.34 11.80
CA LEU A 24 6.71 -40.01 12.74
C LEU A 24 8.04 -40.74 12.48
N VAL A 25 8.21 -41.47 11.37
CA VAL A 25 9.42 -42.30 11.14
C VAL A 25 10.29 -41.87 9.94
N VAL A 26 9.96 -40.80 9.19
CA VAL A 26 10.77 -40.39 8.01
C VAL A 26 11.18 -38.91 8.02
N VAL A 27 11.39 -38.31 9.19
CA VAL A 27 12.12 -37.01 9.29
C VAL A 27 13.20 -37.10 10.35
N THR A 28 14.14 -38.03 10.13
CA THR A 28 15.54 -37.81 10.46
C THR A 28 16.35 -38.34 9.28
N VAL A 29 17.32 -37.55 8.84
CA VAL A 29 18.33 -37.81 7.79
C VAL A 29 18.07 -37.17 6.40
N SER A 30 19.01 -36.29 6.06
CA SER A 30 19.41 -35.74 4.75
C SER A 30 18.53 -34.68 4.09
N GLY A 31 19.17 -33.54 3.80
CA GLY A 31 18.58 -32.40 3.10
C GLY A 31 18.70 -32.47 1.58
N GLY A 32 18.02 -31.51 0.93
CA GLY A 32 18.21 -31.14 -0.48
C GLY A 32 17.54 -32.06 -1.51
N GLY A 33 16.57 -31.52 -2.26
CA GLY A 33 16.13 -32.10 -3.53
C GLY A 33 14.62 -32.04 -3.79
N LEU A 34 14.21 -31.29 -4.82
CA LEU A 34 12.89 -31.37 -5.45
C LEU A 34 12.62 -32.80 -5.96
N VAL A 35 11.45 -33.37 -5.66
CA VAL A 35 10.76 -34.33 -6.55
C VAL A 35 9.24 -34.18 -6.36
N ALA A 36 8.54 -34.06 -7.50
CA ALA A 36 7.08 -34.03 -7.61
C ALA A 36 6.46 -35.39 -7.25
N TYR A 37 5.29 -35.39 -6.63
CA TYR A 37 4.47 -36.60 -6.49
C TYR A 37 3.04 -36.35 -6.96
N ALA A 38 2.63 -37.15 -7.94
CA ALA A 38 1.28 -37.26 -8.47
C ALA A 38 0.58 -38.43 -7.76
N GLU A 39 -0.60 -38.20 -7.19
CA GLU A 39 -1.42 -39.28 -6.63
C GLU A 39 -2.31 -39.89 -7.71
N ALA A 40 -2.14 -41.20 -7.91
CA ALA A 40 -2.99 -42.05 -8.71
C ALA A 40 -4.20 -42.52 -7.89
N ASN A 41 -5.40 -42.39 -8.48
CA ASN A 41 -6.65 -42.92 -7.98
C ASN A 41 -6.62 -44.46 -7.83
N GLN A 42 -7.16 -44.98 -6.74
CA GLN A 42 -7.70 -46.33 -6.69
C GLN A 42 -9.22 -46.31 -6.46
N VAL A 43 -9.87 -47.16 -7.24
CA VAL A 43 -11.31 -47.34 -7.45
C VAL A 43 -11.95 -48.06 -6.27
N ASN A 44 -13.17 -47.62 -5.93
CA ASN A 44 -14.08 -48.18 -4.91
C ASN A 44 -14.53 -49.61 -5.18
N SER A 45 -14.82 -50.35 -4.10
CA SER A 45 -16.03 -51.20 -3.94
C SER A 45 -16.19 -51.69 -2.48
N PRO A 46 -17.40 -52.09 -2.02
CA PRO A 46 -18.20 -51.28 -1.11
C PRO A 46 -18.42 -51.94 0.27
N GLN A 47 -18.59 -51.14 1.32
CA GLN A 47 -19.15 -51.61 2.59
C GLN A 47 -20.55 -51.03 2.81
N ILE A 48 -21.48 -51.97 2.89
CA ILE A 48 -22.88 -51.81 3.26
C ILE A 48 -22.97 -51.43 4.74
N THR A 49 -23.56 -50.28 5.04
CA THR A 49 -24.21 -50.04 6.34
C THR A 49 -25.50 -49.29 6.10
N ASN A 50 -26.60 -49.99 6.38
CA ASN A 50 -27.97 -49.50 6.40
C ASN A 50 -28.11 -48.28 7.32
N VAL A 51 -28.49 -47.15 6.74
CA VAL A 51 -29.18 -46.06 7.43
C VAL A 51 -30.39 -45.71 6.59
N SER A 52 -31.55 -45.74 7.25
CA SER A 52 -32.89 -45.45 6.74
C SER A 52 -32.95 -44.28 5.76
N GLU A 53 -33.26 -44.57 4.50
CA GLU A 53 -33.61 -43.61 3.45
C GLU A 53 -35.00 -43.01 3.73
N VAL A 54 -35.02 -41.75 4.16
CA VAL A 54 -35.96 -40.79 3.59
C VAL A 54 -35.14 -40.04 2.55
N ASP A 55 -35.20 -40.51 1.29
CA ASP A 55 -34.49 -39.93 0.15
C ASP A 55 -35.03 -38.52 -0.16
N SER A 56 -34.50 -37.49 0.51
CA SER A 56 -34.65 -36.12 0.02
C SER A 56 -33.63 -35.91 -1.09
N LYS A 57 -33.96 -36.34 -2.31
CA LYS A 57 -33.14 -36.09 -3.51
C LYS A 57 -32.69 -34.62 -3.55
N LYS A 58 -31.38 -34.39 -3.48
CA LYS A 58 -30.79 -33.06 -3.63
C LYS A 58 -31.18 -32.48 -4.98
N LYS A 59 -31.46 -31.17 -5.03
CA LYS A 59 -31.80 -30.48 -6.27
C LYS A 59 -30.54 -30.28 -7.11
N LYS A 60 -30.58 -30.65 -8.40
CA LYS A 60 -29.45 -30.53 -9.32
C LYS A 60 -29.31 -29.12 -9.86
N VAL A 61 -28.18 -28.47 -9.59
CA VAL A 61 -27.85 -27.13 -10.09
C VAL A 61 -26.72 -27.25 -11.10
N VAL A 62 -27.01 -26.93 -12.36
CA VAL A 62 -25.99 -26.92 -13.41
C VAL A 62 -25.55 -25.49 -13.68
N VAL A 63 -24.24 -25.24 -13.61
CA VAL A 63 -23.62 -23.93 -13.86
C VAL A 63 -22.78 -24.01 -15.12
N LEU A 64 -23.16 -23.24 -16.15
CA LEU A 64 -22.41 -23.11 -17.39
C LEU A 64 -21.46 -21.92 -17.31
N GLY A 65 -20.16 -22.17 -17.44
CA GLY A 65 -19.11 -21.16 -17.48
C GLY A 65 -18.48 -20.81 -16.13
N THR A 66 -17.21 -20.45 -16.18
CA THR A 66 -16.35 -20.18 -15.01
C THR A 66 -15.86 -18.74 -14.93
N GLY A 67 -16.51 -17.82 -15.66
CA GLY A 67 -16.21 -16.38 -15.62
C GLY A 67 -16.68 -15.69 -14.32
N TRP A 68 -16.67 -14.36 -14.32
CA TRP A 68 -17.02 -13.53 -13.15
C TRP A 68 -18.35 -13.90 -12.50
N ALA A 69 -19.40 -14.12 -13.30
CA ALA A 69 -20.72 -14.48 -12.79
C ALA A 69 -20.75 -15.88 -12.19
N GLY A 70 -20.34 -16.91 -12.95
CA GLY A 70 -20.33 -18.31 -12.50
C GLY A 70 -19.46 -18.51 -11.26
N THR A 71 -18.25 -17.97 -11.25
CA THR A 71 -17.33 -18.07 -10.11
C THR A 71 -17.86 -17.33 -8.87
N SER A 72 -18.47 -16.15 -9.03
CA SER A 72 -19.08 -15.43 -7.91
C SER A 72 -20.29 -16.15 -7.33
N PHE A 73 -21.10 -16.77 -8.19
CA PHE A 73 -22.20 -17.65 -7.78
C PHE A 73 -21.69 -18.85 -6.98
N LEU A 74 -20.75 -19.61 -7.52
CA LEU A 74 -20.16 -20.79 -6.87
C LEU A 74 -19.51 -20.45 -5.52
N ARG A 75 -18.83 -19.30 -5.43
CA ARG A 75 -18.22 -18.83 -4.17
C ARG A 75 -19.24 -18.52 -3.07
N ASN A 76 -20.46 -18.13 -3.43
CA ASN A 76 -21.46 -17.65 -2.46
C ASN A 76 -22.59 -18.66 -2.23
N LEU A 77 -22.70 -19.73 -3.02
CA LEU A 77 -23.65 -20.82 -2.77
C LEU A 77 -23.14 -21.67 -1.60
N SER A 78 -24.00 -21.90 -0.62
CA SER A 78 -23.67 -22.60 0.64
C SER A 78 -24.74 -23.58 1.12
N ASN A 79 -25.89 -23.66 0.46
CA ASN A 79 -26.97 -24.55 0.85
C ASN A 79 -26.66 -26.01 0.42
N PRO A 80 -26.55 -26.97 1.36
CA PRO A 80 -26.15 -28.36 1.10
C PRO A 80 -27.24 -29.21 0.43
N SER A 81 -28.47 -28.70 0.31
CA SER A 81 -29.58 -29.35 -0.40
C SER A 81 -29.42 -29.34 -1.92
N TYR A 82 -28.36 -28.70 -2.44
CA TYR A 82 -28.01 -28.68 -3.86
C TYR A 82 -26.85 -29.61 -4.18
N GLU A 83 -26.95 -30.30 -5.31
CA GLU A 83 -25.84 -30.98 -6.00
C GLU A 83 -25.45 -30.11 -7.20
N VAL A 84 -24.20 -29.65 -7.26
CA VAL A 84 -23.78 -28.65 -8.24
C VAL A 84 -22.84 -29.25 -9.28
N GLN A 85 -23.19 -29.11 -10.56
CA GLN A 85 -22.32 -29.49 -11.68
C GLN A 85 -21.90 -28.25 -12.46
N VAL A 86 -20.59 -28.02 -12.55
CA VAL A 86 -20.01 -26.88 -13.29
C VAL A 86 -19.46 -27.39 -14.60
N VAL A 87 -19.93 -26.84 -15.72
CA VAL A 87 -19.47 -27.18 -17.07
C VAL A 87 -18.82 -25.95 -17.68
N SER A 88 -17.54 -26.05 -18.02
CA SER A 88 -16.82 -24.98 -18.71
C SER A 88 -15.72 -25.55 -19.59
N PRO A 89 -15.46 -24.99 -20.78
CA PRO A 89 -14.36 -25.44 -21.64
C PRO A 89 -12.98 -25.16 -21.03
N ARG A 90 -12.92 -24.44 -19.89
CA ARG A 90 -11.69 -24.08 -19.19
C ARG A 90 -11.79 -24.41 -17.71
N ASN A 91 -10.71 -24.94 -17.15
CA ASN A 91 -10.62 -25.37 -15.76
C ASN A 91 -10.19 -24.29 -14.75
N TYR A 92 -10.13 -23.03 -15.17
CA TYR A 92 -9.76 -21.89 -14.34
C TYR A 92 -10.75 -20.71 -14.51
N PHE A 93 -10.78 -19.84 -13.51
CA PHE A 93 -11.32 -18.48 -13.60
C PHE A 93 -10.20 -17.54 -14.03
N ALA A 94 -10.46 -16.62 -14.96
CA ALA A 94 -9.53 -15.57 -15.35
C ALA A 94 -10.00 -14.19 -14.84
N PHE A 95 -9.10 -13.47 -14.16
CA PHE A 95 -9.29 -12.08 -13.79
C PHE A 95 -9.07 -11.19 -15.02
N THR A 96 -10.10 -11.11 -15.87
CA THR A 96 -10.06 -10.43 -17.17
C THR A 96 -9.63 -8.95 -17.15
N PRO A 97 -9.80 -8.15 -16.08
CA PRO A 97 -9.30 -6.76 -16.06
C PRO A 97 -7.78 -6.62 -16.19
N LEU A 98 -6.98 -7.66 -15.86
CA LEU A 98 -5.52 -7.60 -15.98
C LEU A 98 -4.99 -8.19 -17.29
N LEU A 99 -5.86 -8.60 -18.23
CA LEU A 99 -5.43 -9.12 -19.53
C LEU A 99 -4.56 -8.15 -20.34
N PRO A 100 -4.84 -6.83 -20.38
CA PRO A 100 -3.94 -5.87 -21.03
C PRO A 100 -2.53 -5.86 -20.45
N SER A 101 -2.35 -6.12 -19.15
CA SER A 101 -1.00 -6.19 -18.56
C SER A 101 -0.26 -7.49 -18.89
N VAL A 102 -1.00 -8.56 -19.19
CA VAL A 102 -0.41 -9.84 -19.63
C VAL A 102 0.12 -9.75 -21.07
N THR A 103 -0.52 -8.96 -21.94
CA THR A 103 -0.03 -8.74 -23.32
C THR A 103 1.36 -8.10 -23.34
N CYS A 104 1.68 -7.31 -22.32
CA CYS A 104 2.94 -6.57 -22.19
C CYS A 104 3.88 -7.17 -21.15
N GLY A 105 3.46 -8.22 -20.43
CA GLY A 105 4.28 -9.01 -19.50
C GLY A 105 4.60 -8.32 -18.19
N THR A 106 3.95 -7.19 -17.88
CA THR A 106 3.97 -6.57 -16.54
C THR A 106 3.35 -7.51 -15.50
N VAL A 107 2.44 -8.39 -15.92
CA VAL A 107 1.83 -9.44 -15.10
C VAL A 107 1.98 -10.78 -15.79
N GLU A 108 2.42 -11.80 -15.06
CA GLU A 108 2.41 -13.18 -15.56
C GLU A 108 0.98 -13.70 -15.69
N ALA A 109 0.66 -14.38 -16.79
CA ALA A 109 -0.64 -15.02 -17.02
C ALA A 109 -1.12 -15.88 -15.83
N ARG A 110 -0.21 -16.59 -15.16
CA ARG A 110 -0.52 -17.45 -14.01
C ARG A 110 -1.02 -16.66 -12.79
N SER A 111 -0.62 -15.40 -12.65
CA SER A 111 -1.01 -14.53 -11.53
C SER A 111 -2.45 -14.03 -11.61
N ILE A 112 -3.11 -14.18 -12.76
CA ILE A 112 -4.47 -13.72 -13.00
C ILE A 112 -5.47 -14.85 -13.18
N VAL A 113 -5.06 -16.10 -12.94
CA VAL A 113 -5.92 -17.28 -13.04
C VAL A 113 -6.06 -17.99 -11.70
N GLU A 114 -7.25 -18.53 -11.42
CA GLU A 114 -7.51 -19.38 -10.26
C GLU A 114 -8.17 -20.68 -10.71
N PRO A 115 -7.59 -21.87 -10.45
CA PRO A 115 -8.20 -23.15 -10.79
C PRO A 115 -9.60 -23.30 -10.18
N VAL A 116 -10.60 -23.67 -10.98
CA VAL A 116 -12.00 -23.81 -10.52
C VAL A 116 -12.11 -24.83 -9.39
N ARG A 117 -11.31 -25.90 -9.46
CA ARG A 117 -11.23 -26.94 -8.42
C ARG A 117 -10.82 -26.37 -7.07
N ASN A 118 -9.91 -25.38 -7.03
CA ASN A 118 -9.54 -24.72 -5.77
C ASN A 118 -10.67 -23.85 -5.22
N ILE A 119 -11.41 -23.18 -6.11
CA ILE A 119 -12.54 -22.31 -5.75
C ILE A 119 -13.63 -23.13 -5.03
N VAL A 120 -13.82 -24.38 -5.43
CA VAL A 120 -14.88 -25.25 -4.90
C VAL A 120 -14.41 -26.22 -3.79
N ARG A 121 -13.10 -26.45 -3.61
CA ARG A 121 -12.52 -27.46 -2.68
C ARG A 121 -12.94 -27.34 -1.21
N LYS A 122 -13.26 -26.15 -0.72
CA LYS A 122 -13.54 -25.88 0.71
C LYS A 122 -15.02 -25.61 0.99
N LYS A 123 -15.92 -26.18 0.19
CA LYS A 123 -17.36 -25.93 0.31
C LYS A 123 -18.09 -27.10 0.97
N ASN A 124 -19.06 -26.78 1.82
CA ASN A 124 -20.02 -27.74 2.39
C ASN A 124 -21.13 -28.12 1.38
N VAL A 125 -20.91 -27.89 0.09
CA VAL A 125 -21.82 -28.20 -1.02
C VAL A 125 -21.06 -29.15 -1.94
N ASP A 126 -21.73 -30.20 -2.42
CA ASP A 126 -21.14 -31.13 -3.37
C ASP A 126 -21.05 -30.46 -4.74
N VAL A 127 -19.84 -30.12 -5.17
CA VAL A 127 -19.58 -29.42 -6.43
C VAL A 127 -18.64 -30.25 -7.30
N GLN A 128 -19.14 -30.67 -8.45
CA GLN A 128 -18.38 -31.40 -9.47
C GLN A 128 -18.08 -30.47 -10.65
N PHE A 129 -16.85 -30.52 -11.17
CA PHE A 129 -16.43 -29.73 -12.32
C PHE A 129 -16.12 -30.64 -13.52
N CYS A 130 -16.70 -30.30 -14.68
CA CYS A 130 -16.50 -30.95 -15.96
C CYS A 130 -15.85 -29.97 -16.96
N GLU A 131 -14.69 -30.35 -17.51
CA GLU A 131 -14.01 -29.58 -18.56
C GLU A 131 -14.60 -29.91 -19.93
N ALA A 132 -15.69 -29.21 -20.28
CA ALA A 132 -16.48 -29.47 -21.48
C ALA A 132 -17.21 -28.20 -21.93
N GLU A 133 -17.56 -28.12 -23.21
CA GLU A 133 -18.39 -27.04 -23.77
C GLU A 133 -19.86 -27.48 -23.84
N CYS A 134 -20.79 -26.58 -23.50
CA CYS A 134 -22.22 -26.81 -23.71
C CYS A 134 -22.59 -26.47 -25.16
N ILE A 135 -23.10 -27.45 -25.89
CA ILE A 135 -23.45 -27.33 -27.32
C ILE A 135 -24.96 -27.13 -27.54
N LYS A 136 -25.81 -27.58 -26.61
CA LYS A 136 -27.27 -27.44 -26.71
C LYS A 136 -27.92 -27.38 -25.34
N ILE A 137 -28.89 -26.48 -25.18
CA ILE A 137 -29.76 -26.38 -24.01
C ILE A 137 -31.17 -26.81 -24.44
N ASP A 138 -31.77 -27.75 -23.71
CA ASP A 138 -33.15 -28.21 -23.89
C ASP A 138 -33.95 -27.87 -22.62
N ALA A 139 -34.54 -26.67 -22.62
CA ALA A 139 -35.30 -26.20 -21.47
C ALA A 139 -36.61 -26.94 -21.25
N LYS A 140 -37.18 -27.55 -22.30
CA LYS A 140 -38.44 -28.30 -22.21
C LYS A 140 -38.23 -29.60 -21.42
N ASN A 141 -37.16 -30.32 -21.73
CA ASN A 141 -36.83 -31.58 -21.06
C ASN A 141 -35.88 -31.40 -19.85
N LYS A 142 -35.45 -30.17 -19.57
CA LYS A 142 -34.47 -29.79 -18.52
C LYS A 142 -33.14 -30.52 -18.64
N LYS A 143 -32.57 -30.54 -19.85
CA LYS A 143 -31.29 -31.18 -20.14
C LYS A 143 -30.33 -30.23 -20.83
N ILE A 144 -29.04 -30.44 -20.62
CA ILE A 144 -27.97 -29.84 -21.44
C ILE A 144 -27.14 -30.93 -22.09
N TYR A 145 -26.65 -30.64 -23.29
CA TYR A 145 -25.76 -31.50 -24.06
C TYR A 145 -24.39 -30.85 -24.08
N CYS A 146 -23.38 -31.61 -23.69
CA CYS A 146 -22.01 -31.13 -23.52
C CYS A 146 -21.05 -31.98 -24.36
N ARG A 147 -19.98 -31.36 -24.84
CA ARG A 147 -18.90 -32.02 -25.57
C ARG A 147 -17.58 -31.84 -24.82
N SER A 148 -16.82 -32.93 -24.65
CA SER A 148 -15.49 -32.88 -24.02
C SER A 148 -14.50 -32.10 -24.88
N ASN A 149 -13.62 -31.32 -24.24
CA ASN A 149 -12.53 -30.61 -24.92
C ASN A 149 -11.25 -31.48 -25.07
N GLN A 150 -11.24 -32.71 -24.56
CA GLN A 150 -10.08 -33.60 -24.68
C GLN A 150 -10.14 -34.39 -25.99
N ASN A 151 -9.16 -34.16 -26.86
CA ASN A 151 -9.05 -34.79 -28.19
C ASN A 151 -8.78 -36.32 -28.19
N ASN A 152 -8.63 -36.95 -27.02
CA ASN A 152 -8.27 -38.36 -26.89
C ASN A 152 -9.33 -39.13 -26.07
N ASN A 153 -10.47 -39.49 -26.66
CA ASN A 153 -11.39 -40.43 -26.04
C ASN A 153 -11.19 -41.84 -26.60
N LEU A 154 -10.68 -42.74 -25.73
CA LEU A 154 -10.51 -44.18 -25.99
C LEU A 154 -11.83 -44.94 -26.27
N ASN A 155 -13.00 -44.31 -26.06
CA ASN A 155 -14.32 -44.95 -26.09
C ASN A 155 -15.33 -44.32 -27.09
N GLY A 156 -14.92 -43.38 -27.94
CA GLY A 156 -15.76 -42.84 -29.03
C GLY A 156 -16.99 -42.00 -28.64
N GLN A 157 -17.30 -41.79 -27.35
CA GLN A 157 -18.35 -40.86 -26.90
C GLN A 157 -17.74 -39.49 -26.58
N GLU A 158 -17.88 -38.53 -27.49
CA GLU A 158 -17.44 -37.14 -27.29
C GLU A 158 -18.48 -36.28 -26.57
N GLU A 159 -19.76 -36.67 -26.65
CA GLU A 159 -20.90 -35.91 -26.13
C GLU A 159 -21.60 -36.65 -24.98
N PHE A 160 -22.05 -35.90 -23.98
CA PHE A 160 -22.79 -36.40 -22.83
C PHE A 160 -23.92 -35.44 -22.44
N VAL A 161 -24.87 -35.95 -21.66
CA VAL A 161 -26.09 -35.23 -21.27
C VAL A 161 -26.16 -35.08 -19.76
N LEU A 162 -26.50 -33.88 -19.29
CA LEU A 162 -26.75 -33.59 -17.87
C LEU A 162 -28.18 -33.09 -17.68
N ASP A 163 -28.90 -33.68 -16.72
CA ASP A 163 -30.21 -33.19 -16.28
C ASP A 163 -30.04 -32.10 -15.21
N TYR A 164 -30.95 -31.12 -15.16
CA TYR A 164 -30.92 -30.06 -14.16
C TYR A 164 -32.30 -29.75 -13.55
N ASP A 165 -32.32 -29.34 -12.29
CA ASP A 165 -33.48 -28.68 -11.67
C ASP A 165 -33.39 -27.16 -11.81
N VAL A 166 -32.16 -26.62 -11.70
CA VAL A 166 -31.82 -25.21 -11.88
C VAL A 166 -30.63 -25.09 -12.84
N LEU A 167 -30.77 -24.29 -13.89
CA LEU A 167 -29.68 -23.98 -14.82
C LEU A 167 -29.21 -22.54 -14.64
N VAL A 168 -27.91 -22.33 -14.42
CA VAL A 168 -27.28 -21.02 -14.33
C VAL A 168 -26.34 -20.83 -15.51
N ILE A 169 -26.66 -19.90 -16.41
CA ILE A 169 -25.90 -19.62 -17.62
C ILE A 169 -24.99 -18.41 -17.39
N GLY A 170 -23.68 -18.63 -17.35
CA GLY A 170 -22.64 -17.61 -17.13
C GLY A 170 -21.47 -17.76 -18.11
N ILE A 171 -21.75 -18.13 -19.36
CA ILE A 171 -20.74 -18.48 -20.38
C ILE A 171 -20.08 -17.28 -21.07
N GLY A 172 -20.44 -16.05 -20.68
CA GLY A 172 -19.91 -14.81 -21.23
C GLY A 172 -20.31 -14.59 -22.71
N ALA A 173 -19.54 -13.76 -23.41
CA ALA A 173 -19.81 -13.36 -24.79
C ALA A 173 -18.62 -13.66 -25.70
N ASN A 174 -18.88 -13.78 -27.00
CA ASN A 174 -17.87 -13.76 -28.05
C ASN A 174 -17.56 -12.31 -28.46
N VAL A 175 -16.49 -12.14 -29.23
CA VAL A 175 -16.19 -10.86 -29.89
C VAL A 175 -17.24 -10.60 -30.97
N ASN A 176 -17.70 -9.35 -31.09
CA ASN A 176 -18.53 -8.94 -32.21
C ASN A 176 -17.66 -8.34 -33.32
N THR A 177 -17.64 -8.99 -34.47
CA THR A 177 -16.92 -8.52 -35.66
C THR A 177 -17.75 -7.55 -36.49
N PHE A 178 -19.03 -7.36 -36.17
CA PHE A 178 -20.00 -6.61 -36.98
C PHE A 178 -20.10 -7.11 -38.45
N ASN A 179 -19.68 -8.35 -38.70
CA ASN A 179 -19.50 -8.94 -40.03
C ASN A 179 -18.53 -8.15 -40.93
N THR A 180 -17.61 -7.38 -40.34
CA THR A 180 -16.55 -6.70 -41.07
C THR A 180 -15.60 -7.74 -41.69
N PRO A 181 -15.43 -7.76 -43.03
CA PRO A 181 -14.60 -8.76 -43.70
C PRO A 181 -13.13 -8.71 -43.25
N GLY A 182 -12.53 -9.89 -43.03
CA GLY A 182 -11.12 -10.06 -42.68
C GLY A 182 -10.78 -9.93 -41.19
N VAL A 183 -11.75 -9.60 -40.33
CA VAL A 183 -11.50 -9.43 -38.89
C VAL A 183 -11.15 -10.77 -38.21
N MET A 184 -11.83 -11.86 -38.56
CA MET A 184 -11.57 -13.17 -37.93
C MET A 184 -10.23 -13.76 -38.38
N GLU A 185 -9.81 -13.43 -39.59
CA GLU A 185 -8.63 -13.97 -40.25
C GLU A 185 -7.35 -13.23 -39.83
N HIS A 186 -7.43 -11.91 -39.66
CA HIS A 186 -6.25 -11.06 -39.54
C HIS A 186 -6.10 -10.33 -38.19
N CYS A 187 -7.16 -10.22 -37.38
CA CYS A 187 -7.07 -9.50 -36.11
C CYS A 187 -6.74 -10.41 -34.92
N HIS A 188 -6.11 -9.81 -33.91
CA HIS A 188 -6.06 -10.34 -32.56
C HIS A 188 -7.27 -9.90 -31.75
N PHE A 189 -7.65 -10.70 -30.77
CA PHE A 189 -8.68 -10.38 -29.79
C PHE A 189 -8.06 -10.35 -28.40
N LEU A 190 -8.71 -9.72 -27.42
CA LEU A 190 -8.25 -9.69 -26.03
C LEU A 190 -9.41 -10.01 -25.09
N LYS A 191 -9.79 -11.30 -25.03
CA LYS A 191 -10.84 -11.82 -24.16
C LYS A 191 -10.36 -12.89 -23.21
N GLU A 192 -9.35 -13.66 -23.62
CA GLU A 192 -8.83 -14.79 -22.87
C GLU A 192 -7.33 -14.65 -22.54
N VAL A 193 -6.81 -15.55 -21.70
CA VAL A 193 -5.39 -15.52 -21.30
C VAL A 193 -4.49 -15.88 -22.48
N GLU A 194 -4.93 -16.84 -23.29
CA GLU A 194 -4.24 -17.33 -24.48
C GLU A 194 -4.16 -16.23 -25.55
N ASP A 195 -5.20 -15.39 -25.66
CA ASP A 195 -5.22 -14.19 -26.50
C ASP A 195 -4.09 -13.24 -26.11
N ALA A 196 -3.99 -12.92 -24.81
CA ALA A 196 -2.99 -11.98 -24.30
C ALA A 196 -1.57 -12.48 -24.56
N GLN A 197 -1.33 -13.77 -24.33
CA GLN A 197 -0.05 -14.41 -24.66
C GLN A 197 0.25 -14.40 -26.16
N LYS A 198 -0.76 -14.63 -27.02
CA LYS A 198 -0.61 -14.56 -28.48
C LYS A 198 -0.23 -13.16 -28.94
N ILE A 199 -0.90 -12.13 -28.42
CA ILE A 199 -0.57 -10.72 -28.70
C ILE A 199 0.86 -10.42 -28.29
N ARG A 200 1.27 -10.80 -27.07
CA ARG A 200 2.65 -10.59 -26.60
C ARG A 200 3.68 -11.16 -27.57
N ARG A 201 3.48 -12.43 -27.97
CA ARG A 201 4.36 -13.10 -28.95
C ARG A 201 4.39 -12.33 -30.27
N THR A 202 3.24 -11.96 -30.81
CA THR A 202 3.17 -11.23 -32.09
C THR A 202 3.85 -9.86 -32.03
N VAL A 203 3.73 -9.13 -30.92
CA VAL A 203 4.47 -7.86 -30.74
C VAL A 203 5.97 -8.11 -30.81
N ILE A 204 6.48 -9.10 -30.07
CA ILE A 204 7.92 -9.46 -30.10
C ILE A 204 8.34 -9.91 -31.51
N ASP A 205 7.54 -10.76 -32.16
CA ASP A 205 7.79 -11.23 -33.53
C ASP A 205 7.82 -10.08 -34.55
N CYS A 206 7.07 -8.99 -34.34
CA CYS A 206 7.18 -7.78 -35.16
C CYS A 206 8.54 -7.10 -34.99
N PHE A 207 9.03 -6.96 -33.76
CA PHE A 207 10.35 -6.38 -33.50
C PHE A 207 11.49 -7.23 -34.05
N GLU A 208 11.45 -8.55 -33.82
CA GLU A 208 12.45 -9.48 -34.36
C GLU A 208 12.50 -9.43 -35.89
N ARG A 209 11.34 -9.45 -36.57
CA ARG A 209 11.29 -9.32 -38.02
C ARG A 209 11.81 -7.97 -38.52
N ALA A 210 11.51 -6.88 -37.82
CA ALA A 210 11.99 -5.55 -38.21
C ALA A 210 13.52 -5.39 -38.07
N CYS A 211 14.16 -6.21 -37.24
CA CYS A 211 15.61 -6.23 -37.06
C CYS A 211 16.36 -7.06 -38.12
N LEU A 212 15.67 -7.83 -38.96
CA LEU A 212 16.31 -8.61 -40.02
C LEU A 212 16.98 -7.70 -41.06
N PRO A 213 18.25 -7.95 -41.45
CA PRO A 213 18.97 -7.12 -42.42
C PRO A 213 18.33 -7.04 -43.81
N THR A 214 17.52 -8.03 -44.17
CA THR A 214 16.87 -8.16 -45.49
C THR A 214 15.59 -7.33 -45.62
N VAL A 215 15.12 -6.67 -44.55
CA VAL A 215 13.84 -5.95 -44.54
C VAL A 215 14.06 -4.48 -44.90
N SER A 216 13.30 -3.96 -45.86
CA SER A 216 13.35 -2.55 -46.27
C SER A 216 12.81 -1.62 -45.18
N ASN A 217 13.20 -0.34 -45.22
CA ASN A 217 12.74 0.63 -44.22
C ASN A 217 11.23 0.87 -44.25
N GLU A 218 10.61 0.79 -45.44
CA GLU A 218 9.16 0.89 -45.62
C GLU A 218 8.45 -0.29 -44.94
N GLU A 219 9.00 -1.49 -45.11
CA GLU A 219 8.43 -2.70 -44.52
C GLU A 219 8.64 -2.73 -42.99
N LYS A 220 9.76 -2.20 -42.48
CA LYS A 220 9.97 -2.02 -41.03
C LYS A 220 8.91 -1.09 -40.42
N LYS A 221 8.62 0.05 -41.06
CA LYS A 221 7.57 0.98 -40.60
C LYS A 221 6.20 0.32 -40.58
N ARG A 222 5.89 -0.51 -41.59
CA ARG A 222 4.64 -1.28 -41.62
C ARG A 222 4.58 -2.28 -40.47
N ILE A 223 5.60 -3.13 -40.31
CA ILE A 223 5.64 -4.19 -39.29
C ILE A 223 5.58 -3.63 -37.87
N LEU A 224 6.10 -2.42 -37.64
CA LEU A 224 6.09 -1.74 -36.34
C LEU A 224 4.91 -0.78 -36.15
N HIS A 225 3.88 -0.87 -37.01
CA HIS A 225 2.63 -0.14 -36.81
C HIS A 225 1.58 -1.04 -36.16
N PHE A 226 1.24 -0.74 -34.91
CA PHE A 226 0.23 -1.42 -34.12
C PHE A 226 -1.09 -0.67 -34.18
N ALA A 227 -2.14 -1.31 -34.70
CA ALA A 227 -3.47 -0.72 -34.83
C ALA A 227 -4.44 -1.32 -33.80
N ILE A 228 -5.16 -0.48 -33.06
CA ILE A 228 -6.14 -0.87 -32.06
C ILE A 228 -7.51 -0.39 -32.52
N VAL A 229 -8.46 -1.31 -32.67
CA VAL A 229 -9.83 -1.02 -33.09
C VAL A 229 -10.76 -1.09 -31.88
N GLY A 230 -11.43 0.04 -31.59
CA GLY A 230 -12.33 0.24 -30.47
C GLY A 230 -11.71 1.06 -29.34
N GLY A 231 -12.22 2.27 -29.13
CA GLY A 231 -11.88 3.17 -28.02
C GLY A 231 -12.63 2.88 -26.72
N GLY A 232 -13.05 1.64 -26.49
CA GLY A 232 -13.57 1.21 -25.18
C GLY A 232 -12.44 1.03 -24.16
N PRO A 233 -12.75 0.70 -22.88
CA PRO A 233 -11.73 0.53 -21.82
C PRO A 233 -10.61 -0.41 -22.23
N THR A 234 -10.94 -1.58 -22.79
CA THR A 234 -9.96 -2.59 -23.16
C THR A 234 -8.99 -2.10 -24.24
N GLY A 235 -9.49 -1.42 -25.27
CA GLY A 235 -8.64 -0.91 -26.35
C GLY A 235 -7.75 0.25 -25.89
N VAL A 236 -8.31 1.16 -25.09
CA VAL A 236 -7.56 2.29 -24.50
C VAL A 236 -6.50 1.77 -23.52
N GLU A 237 -6.85 0.84 -22.63
CA GLU A 237 -5.90 0.25 -21.68
C GLU A 237 -4.77 -0.48 -22.41
N PHE A 238 -5.09 -1.34 -23.38
CA PHE A 238 -4.06 -2.02 -24.17
C PHE A 238 -3.16 -1.04 -24.95
N ALA A 239 -3.71 0.02 -25.55
CA ALA A 239 -2.91 1.00 -26.27
C ALA A 239 -1.89 1.70 -25.35
N ALA A 240 -2.29 2.03 -24.12
CA ALA A 240 -1.40 2.60 -23.11
C ALA A 240 -0.34 1.57 -22.64
N GLU A 241 -0.74 0.33 -22.33
CA GLU A 241 0.19 -0.73 -21.95
C GLU A 241 1.24 -1.00 -23.03
N LEU A 242 0.81 -1.05 -24.29
CA LEU A 242 1.69 -1.29 -25.41
C LEU A 242 2.66 -0.11 -25.61
N HIS A 243 2.19 1.12 -25.45
CA HIS A 243 3.04 2.31 -25.51
C HIS A 243 4.15 2.26 -24.45
N ASP A 244 3.80 1.94 -23.20
CA ASP A 244 4.76 1.87 -22.10
C ASP A 244 5.74 0.70 -22.34
N TYR A 245 5.24 -0.47 -22.73
CA TYR A 245 6.08 -1.63 -23.06
C TYR A 245 7.08 -1.35 -24.18
N VAL A 246 6.63 -0.64 -25.23
CA VAL A 246 7.51 -0.21 -26.32
C VAL A 246 8.60 0.71 -25.79
N ASN A 247 8.22 1.78 -25.09
CA ASN A 247 9.13 2.88 -24.72
C ASN A 247 10.01 2.60 -23.50
N GLU A 248 9.61 1.68 -22.63
CA GLU A 248 10.37 1.35 -21.42
C GLU A 248 11.19 0.07 -21.59
N ASP A 249 10.67 -0.94 -22.30
CA ASP A 249 11.30 -2.26 -22.40
C ASP A 249 11.86 -2.53 -23.79
N LEU A 250 11.02 -2.48 -24.83
CA LEU A 250 11.43 -2.94 -26.16
C LEU A 250 12.47 -2.03 -26.81
N VAL A 251 12.42 -0.71 -26.62
CA VAL A 251 13.46 0.20 -27.15
C VAL A 251 14.85 -0.05 -26.57
N LYS A 252 14.96 -0.66 -25.37
CA LYS A 252 16.25 -1.05 -24.80
C LYS A 252 16.81 -2.30 -25.48
N LEU A 253 15.93 -3.21 -25.91
CA LEU A 253 16.29 -4.47 -26.56
C LEU A 253 16.50 -4.32 -28.07
N TYR A 254 15.73 -3.43 -28.72
CA TYR A 254 15.74 -3.21 -30.17
C TYR A 254 15.99 -1.73 -30.54
N PRO A 255 17.14 -1.15 -30.12
CA PRO A 255 17.38 0.29 -30.27
C PRO A 255 17.40 0.79 -31.72
N GLY A 256 17.73 -0.09 -32.68
CA GLY A 256 17.85 0.26 -34.11
C GLY A 256 16.52 0.51 -34.84
N VAL A 257 15.38 0.17 -34.23
CA VAL A 257 14.05 0.34 -34.86
C VAL A 257 13.09 1.19 -34.03
N LYS A 258 13.56 1.78 -32.93
CA LYS A 258 12.75 2.55 -31.97
C LYS A 258 11.91 3.67 -32.63
N ASP A 259 12.51 4.40 -33.58
CA ASP A 259 11.90 5.59 -34.19
C ASP A 259 10.90 5.22 -35.30
N LEU A 260 10.73 3.92 -35.59
CA LEU A 260 9.83 3.42 -36.62
C LEU A 260 8.50 2.91 -36.03
N VAL A 261 8.36 2.85 -34.71
CA VAL A 261 7.18 2.32 -34.04
C VAL A 261 6.03 3.33 -34.09
N LYS A 262 4.84 2.86 -34.45
CA LYS A 262 3.62 3.67 -34.48
C LYS A 262 2.47 2.93 -33.81
N ILE A 263 1.69 3.62 -32.98
CA ILE A 263 0.48 3.10 -32.35
C ILE A 263 -0.70 3.96 -32.79
N THR A 264 -1.74 3.33 -33.35
CA THR A 264 -2.97 4.02 -33.79
C THR A 264 -4.19 3.39 -33.15
N LEU A 265 -5.05 4.20 -32.54
CA LEU A 265 -6.34 3.79 -31.97
C LEU A 265 -7.48 4.33 -32.85
N LEU A 266 -8.31 3.43 -33.37
CA LEU A 266 -9.43 3.72 -34.27
C LEU A 266 -10.76 3.59 -33.50
N GLU A 267 -11.58 4.63 -33.51
CA GLU A 267 -12.92 4.65 -32.89
C GLU A 267 -13.96 5.21 -33.88
N ALA A 268 -15.07 4.49 -34.06
CA ALA A 268 -16.14 4.89 -34.96
C ALA A 268 -16.98 6.05 -34.39
N GLY A 269 -17.13 6.12 -33.06
CA GLY A 269 -17.76 7.22 -32.36
C GLY A 269 -16.93 8.50 -32.39
N GLY A 270 -17.56 9.61 -31.99
CA GLY A 270 -16.87 10.91 -31.94
C GLY A 270 -15.81 11.04 -30.85
N HIS A 271 -15.76 10.09 -29.91
CA HIS A 271 -14.88 10.11 -28.75
C HIS A 271 -14.51 8.69 -28.28
N ILE A 272 -13.32 8.55 -27.68
CA ILE A 272 -12.98 7.34 -26.91
C ILE A 272 -13.66 7.35 -25.55
N LEU A 273 -13.78 6.17 -24.93
CA LEU A 273 -14.41 5.99 -23.63
C LEU A 273 -15.82 6.61 -23.57
N GLY A 274 -16.60 6.50 -24.65
CA GLY A 274 -17.89 7.20 -24.79
C GLY A 274 -18.97 6.85 -23.75
N MET A 275 -18.74 5.82 -22.93
CA MET A 275 -19.60 5.49 -21.79
C MET A 275 -19.23 6.21 -20.49
N PHE A 276 -18.12 6.96 -20.48
CA PHE A 276 -17.64 7.74 -19.34
C PHE A 276 -18.02 9.22 -19.48
N ASP A 277 -17.77 10.00 -18.42
CA ASP A 277 -17.99 11.45 -18.42
C ASP A 277 -17.07 12.15 -19.42
N LYS A 278 -17.61 13.19 -20.08
CA LYS A 278 -16.87 13.95 -21.11
C LYS A 278 -15.53 14.47 -20.62
N ARG A 279 -15.37 14.78 -19.33
CA ARG A 279 -14.09 15.23 -18.76
C ARG A 279 -13.03 14.13 -18.77
N ILE A 280 -13.40 12.88 -18.46
CA ILE A 280 -12.49 11.73 -18.48
C ILE A 280 -12.08 11.42 -19.92
N THR A 281 -13.06 11.41 -20.83
CA THR A 281 -12.82 11.28 -22.26
C THR A 281 -11.84 12.33 -22.77
N ALA A 282 -12.08 13.62 -22.51
CA ALA A 282 -11.21 14.70 -22.97
C ALA A 282 -9.79 14.59 -22.39
N PHE A 283 -9.67 14.22 -21.12
CA PHE A 283 -8.37 13.98 -20.50
C PHE A 283 -7.61 12.83 -21.16
N ALA A 284 -8.27 11.69 -21.41
CA ALA A 284 -7.65 10.53 -22.05
C ALA A 284 -7.19 10.84 -23.48
N GLU A 285 -8.01 11.53 -24.27
CA GLU A 285 -7.67 11.97 -25.64
C GLU A 285 -6.45 12.89 -25.65
N GLN A 286 -6.43 13.90 -24.76
CA GLN A 286 -5.28 14.81 -24.63
C GLN A 286 -4.02 14.08 -24.18
N LYS A 287 -4.13 13.12 -23.27
CA LYS A 287 -2.97 12.34 -22.80
C LYS A 287 -2.38 11.51 -23.94
N PHE A 288 -3.20 10.78 -24.68
CA PHE A 288 -2.75 9.93 -25.79
C PHE A 288 -2.08 10.75 -26.88
N GLN A 289 -2.62 11.95 -27.17
CA GLN A 289 -1.99 12.87 -28.11
C GLN A 289 -0.59 13.32 -27.66
N ARG A 290 -0.38 13.59 -26.36
CA ARG A 290 0.94 13.97 -25.81
C ARG A 290 1.93 12.82 -25.79
N GLU A 291 1.46 11.58 -25.67
CA GLU A 291 2.27 10.36 -25.64
C GLU A 291 2.54 9.79 -27.04
N GLY A 292 2.03 10.43 -28.10
CA GLY A 292 2.28 10.01 -29.48
C GLY A 292 1.45 8.82 -29.96
N ILE A 293 0.36 8.49 -29.23
CA ILE A 293 -0.65 7.54 -29.68
C ILE A 293 -1.62 8.27 -30.63
N ASP A 294 -1.72 7.81 -31.88
CA ASP A 294 -2.55 8.41 -32.93
C ASP A 294 -4.02 7.99 -32.76
N VAL A 295 -4.84 8.84 -32.15
CA VAL A 295 -6.27 8.58 -31.91
C VAL A 295 -7.11 9.13 -33.06
N LYS A 296 -7.77 8.24 -33.81
CA LYS A 296 -8.69 8.59 -34.90
C LYS A 296 -10.13 8.28 -34.53
N THR A 297 -10.85 9.30 -34.08
CA THR A 297 -12.30 9.23 -33.83
C THR A 297 -13.09 9.46 -35.11
N GLY A 298 -14.36 9.04 -35.13
CA GLY A 298 -15.19 9.08 -36.33
C GLY A 298 -14.66 8.20 -37.47
N SER A 299 -13.80 7.23 -37.18
CA SER A 299 -13.14 6.37 -38.16
C SER A 299 -13.64 4.93 -38.01
N MET A 300 -14.55 4.51 -38.87
CA MET A 300 -15.16 3.19 -38.83
C MET A 300 -14.37 2.20 -39.68
N VAL A 301 -13.94 1.08 -39.11
CA VAL A 301 -13.27 0.01 -39.88
C VAL A 301 -14.29 -0.75 -40.74
N ILE A 302 -14.04 -0.81 -42.04
CA ILE A 302 -14.93 -1.45 -43.03
C ILE A 302 -14.37 -2.76 -43.60
N LYS A 303 -13.04 -2.95 -43.55
CA LYS A 303 -12.36 -4.16 -44.03
C LYS A 303 -10.97 -4.25 -43.40
N VAL A 304 -10.53 -5.46 -43.09
CA VAL A 304 -9.14 -5.76 -42.72
C VAL A 304 -8.58 -6.73 -43.76
N SER A 305 -7.39 -6.47 -44.30
CA SER A 305 -6.65 -7.43 -45.13
C SER A 305 -5.36 -7.82 -44.40
N ASP A 306 -4.54 -8.71 -44.96
CA ASP A 306 -3.30 -9.19 -44.35
C ASP A 306 -2.29 -8.08 -43.94
N LYS A 307 -2.30 -6.94 -44.64
CA LYS A 307 -1.29 -5.87 -44.43
C LYS A 307 -1.86 -4.47 -44.19
N GLU A 308 -3.16 -4.28 -44.36
CA GLU A 308 -3.80 -2.96 -44.25
C GLU A 308 -5.22 -3.02 -43.67
N ILE A 309 -5.63 -1.94 -43.00
CA ILE A 309 -7.00 -1.71 -42.52
C ILE A 309 -7.63 -0.61 -43.36
N SER A 310 -8.81 -0.86 -43.91
CA SER A 310 -9.62 0.16 -44.57
C SER A 310 -10.58 0.79 -43.57
N THR A 311 -10.57 2.12 -43.46
CA THR A 311 -11.44 2.89 -42.58
C THR A 311 -12.28 3.89 -43.38
N LYS A 312 -13.52 4.13 -42.94
CA LYS A 312 -14.43 5.13 -43.49
C LYS A 312 -14.63 6.23 -42.45
N GLU A 313 -14.37 7.47 -42.83
CA GLU A 313 -14.66 8.62 -41.99
C GLU A 313 -16.18 8.89 -41.95
N MET A 314 -16.73 9.01 -40.74
CA MET A 314 -18.18 9.09 -40.51
C MET A 314 -18.81 10.40 -40.96
N LYS A 315 -18.04 11.49 -41.02
CA LYS A 315 -18.53 12.82 -41.41
C LYS A 315 -18.48 13.04 -42.92
N THR A 316 -17.37 12.67 -43.56
CA THR A 316 -17.09 12.94 -44.98
C THR A 316 -17.45 11.75 -45.87
N GLY A 317 -17.47 10.54 -45.30
CA GLY A 317 -17.60 9.29 -46.06
C GLY A 317 -16.32 8.84 -46.76
N GLU A 318 -15.22 9.57 -46.60
CA GLU A 318 -13.92 9.27 -47.24
C GLU A 318 -13.34 7.94 -46.72
N ILE A 319 -12.75 7.16 -47.63
CA ILE A 319 -12.12 5.88 -47.31
C ILE A 319 -10.61 6.06 -47.31
N SER A 320 -9.95 5.66 -46.22
CA SER A 320 -8.49 5.66 -46.09
C SER A 320 -7.98 4.29 -45.67
N THR A 321 -6.75 3.96 -46.08
CA THR A 321 -6.07 2.72 -45.70
C THR A 321 -4.92 2.99 -44.74
N ILE A 322 -4.72 2.06 -43.80
CA ILE A 322 -3.69 2.15 -42.77
C ILE A 322 -2.88 0.85 -42.78
N PRO A 323 -1.58 0.89 -43.12
CA PRO A 323 -0.71 -0.29 -43.05
C PRO A 323 -0.53 -0.72 -41.59
N TYR A 324 -0.33 -2.01 -41.33
CA TYR A 324 -0.09 -2.48 -39.97
C TYR A 324 0.82 -3.72 -39.92
N GLY A 325 1.38 -3.95 -38.73
CA GLY A 325 2.08 -5.18 -38.37
C GLY A 325 1.29 -6.08 -37.42
N MET A 326 0.44 -5.49 -36.57
CA MET A 326 -0.57 -6.20 -35.78
C MET A 326 -1.83 -5.34 -35.59
N VAL A 327 -3.01 -5.97 -35.66
CA VAL A 327 -4.29 -5.34 -35.31
C VAL A 327 -4.89 -5.99 -34.07
N LEU A 328 -5.25 -5.19 -33.07
CA LEU A 328 -6.12 -5.62 -31.98
C LEU A 328 -7.56 -5.17 -32.25
N TRP A 329 -8.50 -6.12 -32.27
CA TRP A 329 -9.93 -5.86 -32.32
C TRP A 329 -10.54 -5.99 -30.92
N SER A 330 -10.86 -4.86 -30.30
CA SER A 330 -11.38 -4.77 -28.93
C SER A 330 -12.82 -4.25 -28.85
N THR A 331 -13.49 -4.11 -30.00
CA THR A 331 -14.85 -3.55 -30.07
C THR A 331 -15.93 -4.63 -30.10
N GLY A 332 -17.01 -4.37 -29.36
CA GLY A 332 -18.27 -5.11 -29.42
C GLY A 332 -18.27 -6.49 -28.73
N ILE A 333 -19.36 -6.76 -28.01
CA ILE A 333 -19.70 -8.09 -27.50
C ILE A 333 -20.81 -8.72 -28.35
N GLY A 334 -20.69 -10.02 -28.61
CA GLY A 334 -21.59 -10.82 -29.41
C GLY A 334 -22.03 -12.10 -28.69
N THR A 335 -23.26 -12.53 -28.95
CA THR A 335 -23.86 -13.71 -28.31
C THR A 335 -23.25 -15.00 -28.86
N ARG A 336 -22.91 -15.94 -27.97
CA ARG A 336 -22.40 -17.27 -28.34
C ARG A 336 -23.45 -18.08 -29.12
N PRO A 337 -23.06 -18.93 -30.10
CA PRO A 337 -24.00 -19.71 -30.92
C PRO A 337 -25.03 -20.50 -30.10
N VAL A 338 -24.60 -21.26 -29.09
CA VAL A 338 -25.51 -22.04 -28.21
C VAL A 338 -26.59 -21.19 -27.54
N ILE A 339 -26.30 -19.92 -27.24
CA ILE A 339 -27.27 -18.99 -26.65
C ILE A 339 -28.18 -18.40 -27.73
N LYS A 340 -27.69 -18.15 -28.95
CA LYS A 340 -28.56 -17.76 -30.07
C LYS A 340 -29.59 -18.85 -30.35
N ASP A 341 -29.16 -20.11 -30.36
CA ASP A 341 -30.05 -21.25 -30.55
C ASP A 341 -31.07 -21.37 -29.42
N PHE A 342 -30.62 -21.18 -28.17
CA PHE A 342 -31.50 -21.17 -27.02
C PHE A 342 -32.51 -20.01 -27.06
N MET A 343 -32.09 -18.81 -27.46
CA MET A 343 -32.95 -17.64 -27.64
C MET A 343 -34.05 -17.90 -28.67
N MET A 344 -33.77 -18.63 -29.75
CA MET A 344 -34.80 -19.03 -30.72
C MET A 344 -35.85 -19.95 -30.08
N GLN A 345 -35.43 -20.89 -29.23
CA GLN A 345 -36.35 -21.81 -28.54
C GLN A 345 -37.27 -21.12 -27.53
N VAL A 346 -36.77 -20.10 -26.82
CA VAL A 346 -37.53 -19.39 -25.78
C VAL A 346 -38.25 -18.12 -26.28
N GLY A 347 -38.34 -17.92 -27.60
CA GLY A 347 -39.06 -16.78 -28.19
C GLY A 347 -38.34 -15.44 -28.12
N GLN A 348 -37.01 -15.45 -28.04
CA GLN A 348 -36.17 -14.25 -27.90
C GLN A 348 -35.23 -13.99 -29.09
N ALA A 349 -35.48 -14.60 -30.26
CA ALA A 349 -34.60 -14.54 -31.44
C ALA A 349 -34.20 -13.12 -31.90
N ASN A 350 -35.09 -12.13 -31.71
CA ASN A 350 -34.87 -10.75 -32.16
C ASN A 350 -34.03 -9.89 -31.19
N ARG A 351 -33.60 -10.45 -30.06
CA ARG A 351 -32.81 -9.71 -29.07
C ARG A 351 -31.32 -9.87 -29.31
N ARG A 352 -30.54 -8.88 -28.86
CA ARG A 352 -29.07 -8.90 -28.99
C ARG A 352 -28.40 -9.88 -28.02
N ALA A 353 -28.97 -10.06 -26.82
CA ALA A 353 -28.50 -10.93 -25.75
C ALA A 353 -29.70 -11.59 -25.07
N LEU A 354 -29.46 -12.65 -24.28
CA LEU A 354 -30.52 -13.38 -23.59
C LEU A 354 -31.19 -12.50 -22.52
N ALA A 355 -32.47 -12.24 -22.66
CA ALA A 355 -33.21 -11.39 -21.73
C ALA A 355 -33.64 -12.16 -20.49
N THR A 356 -33.45 -11.53 -19.35
CA THR A 356 -33.92 -11.99 -18.05
C THR A 356 -34.88 -10.99 -17.43
N ASP A 357 -35.74 -11.48 -16.53
CA ASP A 357 -36.46 -10.64 -15.60
C ASP A 357 -35.51 -10.01 -14.55
N GLU A 358 -36.08 -9.20 -13.66
CA GLU A 358 -35.32 -8.48 -12.62
C GLU A 358 -34.75 -9.41 -11.53
N TRP A 359 -35.08 -10.70 -11.54
CA TRP A 359 -34.50 -11.75 -10.67
C TRP A 359 -33.48 -12.61 -11.40
N LEU A 360 -33.04 -12.17 -12.59
CA LEU A 360 -32.04 -12.83 -13.44
C LEU A 360 -32.52 -14.16 -14.04
N ARG A 361 -33.83 -14.42 -14.01
CA ARG A 361 -34.44 -15.59 -14.62
C ARG A 361 -34.75 -15.31 -16.10
N VAL A 362 -34.40 -16.24 -16.97
CA VAL A 362 -34.62 -16.11 -18.43
C VAL A 362 -36.11 -15.99 -18.73
N GLU A 363 -36.49 -14.96 -19.49
CA GLU A 363 -37.89 -14.79 -19.90
C GLU A 363 -38.37 -15.99 -20.72
N GLY A 364 -39.53 -16.55 -20.37
CA GLY A 364 -40.06 -17.76 -20.98
C GLY A 364 -39.60 -19.08 -20.32
N CYS A 365 -38.81 -19.01 -19.24
CA CYS A 365 -38.36 -20.16 -18.47
C CYS A 365 -38.59 -19.98 -16.96
N ASP A 366 -38.86 -21.07 -16.23
CA ASP A 366 -39.10 -21.00 -14.78
C ASP A 366 -37.85 -21.21 -13.92
N ASN A 367 -36.95 -22.11 -14.35
CA ASN A 367 -35.78 -22.53 -13.55
C ASN A 367 -34.44 -22.32 -14.27
N VAL A 368 -34.41 -21.41 -15.25
CA VAL A 368 -33.19 -21.06 -16.00
C VAL A 368 -32.83 -19.61 -15.69
N TYR A 369 -31.61 -19.38 -15.26
CA TYR A 369 -31.05 -18.08 -14.92
C TYR A 369 -29.88 -17.75 -15.83
N ALA A 370 -29.70 -16.49 -16.19
CA ALA A 370 -28.59 -16.05 -17.03
C ALA A 370 -27.93 -14.79 -16.47
N LEU A 371 -26.59 -14.78 -16.48
CA LEU A 371 -25.77 -13.80 -15.75
C LEU A 371 -24.56 -13.35 -16.58
N GLY A 372 -24.09 -12.14 -16.33
CA GLY A 372 -22.92 -11.55 -17.00
C GLY A 372 -23.17 -11.27 -18.47
N ASP A 373 -22.10 -11.27 -19.27
CA ASP A 373 -22.09 -10.75 -20.64
C ASP A 373 -23.00 -11.52 -21.63
N CYS A 374 -23.47 -12.72 -21.28
CA CYS A 374 -24.43 -13.47 -22.12
C CYS A 374 -25.88 -12.99 -21.98
N ALA A 375 -26.18 -12.16 -20.98
CA ALA A 375 -27.54 -11.79 -20.62
C ALA A 375 -27.74 -10.28 -20.47
N THR A 376 -28.98 -9.84 -20.60
CA THR A 376 -29.41 -8.47 -20.29
C THR A 376 -30.67 -8.51 -19.45
N ILE A 377 -30.74 -7.65 -18.43
CA ILE A 377 -31.96 -7.51 -17.64
C ILE A 377 -32.95 -6.68 -18.44
N ASN A 378 -34.11 -7.26 -18.73
CA ASN A 378 -35.22 -6.55 -19.34
C ASN A 378 -36.01 -5.85 -18.24
N GLN A 379 -35.59 -4.65 -17.87
CA GLN A 379 -36.28 -3.87 -16.85
C GLN A 379 -37.69 -3.55 -17.34
N ARG A 380 -38.70 -3.95 -16.57
CA ARG A 380 -40.09 -3.76 -16.94
C ARG A 380 -40.48 -2.28 -16.90
N LYS A 381 -41.29 -1.87 -17.86
CA LYS A 381 -41.83 -0.51 -17.97
C LYS A 381 -42.99 -0.31 -16.99
N VAL A 382 -43.03 0.84 -16.33
CA VAL A 382 -44.14 1.14 -15.40
C VAL A 382 -45.46 1.29 -16.15
N MET A 383 -45.40 1.84 -17.38
CA MET A 383 -46.58 2.04 -18.22
C MET A 383 -47.25 0.74 -18.65
N GLU A 384 -46.51 -0.38 -18.71
CA GLU A 384 -47.08 -1.69 -19.05
C GLU A 384 -47.97 -2.27 -17.94
N ASP A 385 -47.76 -1.85 -16.69
CA ASP A 385 -48.47 -2.35 -15.52
C ASP A 385 -49.35 -1.27 -14.87
N ILE A 386 -49.49 -0.10 -15.50
CA ILE A 386 -50.11 1.08 -14.88
C ILE A 386 -51.56 0.87 -14.45
N SER A 387 -52.37 0.17 -15.25
CA SER A 387 -53.75 -0.17 -14.88
C SER A 387 -53.82 -1.16 -13.70
N ALA A 388 -52.89 -2.11 -13.64
CA ALA A 388 -52.81 -3.07 -12.54
C ALA A 388 -52.30 -2.41 -11.25
N ILE A 389 -51.37 -1.45 -11.38
CA ILE A 389 -50.90 -0.61 -10.27
C ILE A 389 -52.07 0.24 -9.74
N PHE A 390 -52.81 0.92 -10.63
CA PHE A 390 -53.95 1.76 -10.27
C PHE A 390 -55.01 0.98 -9.49
N SER A 391 -55.49 -0.13 -10.06
CA SER A 391 -56.50 -0.98 -9.41
C SER A 391 -56.04 -1.58 -8.09
N LYS A 392 -54.73 -1.71 -7.86
CA LYS A 392 -54.18 -2.26 -6.61
C LYS A 392 -53.96 -1.20 -5.53
N ALA A 393 -53.75 0.05 -5.96
CA ALA A 393 -53.63 1.21 -5.09
C ALA A 393 -54.99 1.71 -4.62
N ASP A 394 -56.01 1.66 -5.50
CA ASP A 394 -57.41 2.01 -5.22
C ASP A 394 -58.05 0.92 -4.35
N LYS A 395 -57.95 1.07 -3.03
CA LYS A 395 -58.41 0.05 -2.07
C LYS A 395 -59.90 0.14 -1.80
N ASP A 396 -60.47 1.34 -1.91
CA ASP A 396 -61.89 1.58 -1.69
C ASP A 396 -62.72 1.37 -2.98
N ASN A 397 -62.07 1.16 -4.13
CA ASN A 397 -62.67 1.02 -5.46
C ASN A 397 -63.47 2.26 -5.86
N SER A 398 -63.03 3.44 -5.41
CA SER A 398 -63.65 4.72 -5.74
C SER A 398 -63.45 5.12 -7.21
N GLY A 399 -62.47 4.52 -7.90
CA GLY A 399 -62.08 4.88 -9.27
C GLY A 399 -61.16 6.11 -9.33
N THR A 400 -60.76 6.65 -8.19
CA THR A 400 -59.74 7.70 -8.04
C THR A 400 -58.66 7.26 -7.05
N LEU A 401 -57.47 7.84 -7.14
CA LEU A 401 -56.38 7.60 -6.19
C LEU A 401 -56.12 8.85 -5.36
N THR A 402 -56.23 8.73 -4.05
CA THR A 402 -55.77 9.77 -3.12
C THR A 402 -54.25 9.72 -2.94
N ALA A 403 -53.64 10.82 -2.52
CA ALA A 403 -52.21 10.88 -2.22
C ALA A 403 -51.77 9.81 -1.19
N LYS A 404 -52.63 9.51 -0.21
CA LYS A 404 -52.38 8.51 0.84
C LYS A 404 -52.37 7.09 0.28
N GLU A 405 -53.37 6.72 -0.52
CA GLU A 405 -53.47 5.39 -1.14
C GLU A 405 -52.27 5.10 -2.05
N PHE A 406 -51.84 6.12 -2.80
CA PHE A 406 -50.70 5.97 -3.68
C PHE A 406 -49.38 5.88 -2.89
N GLN A 407 -49.23 6.63 -1.80
CA GLN A 407 -48.05 6.57 -0.94
C GLN A 407 -47.87 5.19 -0.28
N GLU A 408 -48.96 4.46 0.01
CA GLU A 408 -48.90 3.11 0.57
C GLU A 408 -48.31 2.06 -0.39
N VAL A 409 -48.44 2.26 -1.71
CA VAL A 409 -47.88 1.34 -2.74
C VAL A 409 -46.59 1.86 -3.37
N LEU A 410 -46.23 3.13 -3.14
CA LEU A 410 -45.09 3.78 -3.78
C LEU A 410 -43.77 3.06 -3.52
N ALA A 411 -43.55 2.57 -2.30
CA ALA A 411 -42.34 1.82 -1.97
C ALA A 411 -42.20 0.54 -2.82
N ASP A 412 -43.29 -0.22 -2.99
CA ASP A 412 -43.34 -1.40 -3.85
C ASP A 412 -43.17 -1.05 -5.33
N ILE A 413 -43.72 0.09 -5.78
CA ILE A 413 -43.55 0.60 -7.14
C ILE A 413 -42.09 0.98 -7.40
N CYS A 414 -41.45 1.77 -6.54
CA CYS A 414 -40.04 2.14 -6.69
C CYS A 414 -39.10 0.92 -6.60
N GLU A 415 -39.46 -0.07 -5.78
CA GLU A 415 -38.73 -1.33 -5.71
C GLU A 415 -38.91 -2.19 -6.97
N ARG A 416 -40.09 -2.19 -7.61
CA ARG A 416 -40.34 -2.93 -8.86
C ARG A 416 -39.81 -2.18 -10.10
N TYR A 417 -40.00 -0.87 -10.16
CA TYR A 417 -39.74 0.03 -11.28
C TYR A 417 -38.76 1.15 -10.84
N PRO A 418 -37.43 0.89 -10.86
CA PRO A 418 -36.44 1.85 -10.37
C PRO A 418 -36.46 3.19 -11.10
N GLN A 419 -36.90 3.19 -12.37
CA GLN A 419 -36.98 4.38 -13.19
C GLN A 419 -37.92 5.44 -12.59
N VAL A 420 -38.91 5.03 -11.76
CA VAL A 420 -39.82 5.94 -11.06
C VAL A 420 -39.04 6.80 -10.06
N ASP A 421 -38.22 6.18 -9.20
CA ASP A 421 -37.37 6.89 -8.24
C ASP A 421 -36.34 7.80 -8.93
N LEU A 422 -35.76 7.34 -10.05
CA LEU A 422 -34.84 8.16 -10.85
C LEU A 422 -35.53 9.38 -11.47
N TYR A 423 -36.75 9.21 -11.97
CA TYR A 423 -37.54 10.30 -12.56
C TYR A 423 -37.89 11.36 -11.50
N LEU A 424 -38.39 10.93 -10.34
CA LEU A 424 -38.70 11.82 -9.21
C LEU A 424 -37.51 12.68 -8.80
N LYS A 425 -36.33 12.05 -8.65
CA LYS A 425 -35.08 12.76 -8.32
C LYS A 425 -34.63 13.72 -9.43
N SER A 426 -34.73 13.31 -10.69
CA SER A 426 -34.34 14.16 -11.84
C SER A 426 -35.17 15.45 -11.96
N LYS A 427 -36.40 15.42 -11.45
CA LYS A 427 -37.35 16.55 -11.44
C LYS A 427 -37.35 17.33 -10.13
N GLN A 428 -36.44 17.04 -9.20
CA GLN A 428 -36.37 17.64 -7.86
C GLN A 428 -37.68 17.55 -7.06
N MET A 429 -38.52 16.55 -7.34
CA MET A 429 -39.78 16.37 -6.62
C MET A 429 -39.48 15.78 -5.23
N ARG A 430 -40.03 16.37 -4.16
CA ARG A 430 -39.75 15.93 -2.78
C ARG A 430 -40.61 14.75 -2.37
N ASP A 431 -41.82 14.70 -2.87
CA ASP A 431 -42.77 13.61 -2.67
C ASP A 431 -43.74 13.54 -3.85
N ILE A 432 -44.54 12.49 -3.88
CA ILE A 432 -45.46 12.19 -4.95
C ILE A 432 -46.47 13.31 -5.21
N VAL A 433 -46.82 14.07 -4.16
CA VAL A 433 -47.70 15.24 -4.21
C VAL A 433 -47.22 16.28 -5.22
N ASP A 434 -45.91 16.43 -5.43
CA ASP A 434 -45.34 17.35 -6.42
C ASP A 434 -45.58 16.85 -7.85
N LEU A 435 -45.51 15.53 -8.06
CA LEU A 435 -45.83 14.88 -9.34
C LEU A 435 -47.33 14.98 -9.66
N LEU A 436 -48.19 14.92 -8.64
CA LEU A 436 -49.64 15.10 -8.77
C LEU A 436 -50.00 16.57 -9.10
N LYS A 437 -49.29 17.55 -8.52
CA LYS A 437 -49.51 18.99 -8.77
C LYS A 437 -49.18 19.43 -10.20
N GLU A 438 -48.09 18.92 -10.78
CA GLU A 438 -47.75 19.21 -12.19
C GLU A 438 -48.86 18.75 -13.15
N SER A 439 -49.59 17.67 -12.80
CA SER A 439 -50.65 17.13 -13.65
C SER A 439 -51.98 17.88 -13.56
N LYS A 440 -52.31 18.51 -12.41
CA LYS A 440 -53.61 19.15 -12.15
C LYS A 440 -53.60 20.69 -12.03
N GLY A 441 -52.44 21.33 -11.93
CA GLY A 441 -52.34 22.76 -11.64
C GLY A 441 -52.78 23.10 -10.20
N ASP A 442 -52.35 24.25 -9.68
CA ASP A 442 -52.40 24.69 -8.27
C ASP A 442 -53.66 24.26 -7.46
N VAL A 443 -53.61 23.09 -6.80
CA VAL A 443 -54.62 22.60 -5.83
C VAL A 443 -53.98 22.43 -4.44
N SER A 444 -54.76 22.67 -3.38
CA SER A 444 -54.38 22.50 -1.97
C SER A 444 -53.92 21.06 -1.65
N LYS A 445 -52.98 20.95 -0.70
CA LYS A 445 -52.17 19.74 -0.40
C LYS A 445 -52.95 18.48 0.04
N GLU A 446 -54.23 18.60 0.39
CA GLU A 446 -54.96 17.53 1.12
C GLU A 446 -56.16 16.92 0.35
N SER A 447 -56.48 17.38 -0.87
CA SER A 447 -57.65 16.92 -1.64
C SER A 447 -57.35 16.61 -3.11
N ILE A 448 -56.17 16.07 -3.42
CA ILE A 448 -55.80 15.68 -4.79
C ILE A 448 -56.16 14.22 -5.01
N GLU A 449 -57.23 13.99 -5.77
CA GLU A 449 -57.67 12.69 -6.29
C GLU A 449 -57.33 12.58 -7.77
N LEU A 450 -56.68 11.51 -8.22
CA LEU A 450 -56.39 11.29 -9.65
C LEU A 450 -57.21 10.13 -10.22
N ASN A 451 -57.82 10.35 -11.39
CA ASN A 451 -58.37 9.23 -12.17
C ASN A 451 -57.26 8.50 -12.95
N ILE A 452 -57.59 7.37 -13.57
CA ILE A 452 -56.63 6.52 -14.28
C ILE A 452 -55.93 7.21 -15.47
N GLU A 453 -56.59 8.13 -16.17
CA GLU A 453 -56.00 8.85 -17.31
C GLU A 453 -55.01 9.93 -16.84
N GLU A 454 -55.34 10.63 -15.76
CA GLU A 454 -54.44 11.58 -15.10
C GLU A 454 -53.21 10.87 -14.52
N PHE A 455 -53.41 9.70 -13.90
CA PHE A 455 -52.33 8.86 -13.40
C PHE A 455 -51.39 8.38 -14.51
N LYS A 456 -51.93 7.98 -15.66
CA LYS A 456 -51.14 7.63 -16.86
C LYS A 456 -50.35 8.82 -17.39
N ALA A 457 -50.95 10.00 -17.46
CA ALA A 457 -50.28 11.21 -17.92
C ALA A 457 -49.08 11.55 -17.02
N ALA A 458 -49.26 11.45 -15.71
CA ALA A 458 -48.24 11.78 -14.71
C ALA A 458 -47.00 10.87 -14.78
N LEU A 459 -47.15 9.59 -15.16
CA LEU A 459 -46.04 8.63 -15.28
C LEU A 459 -45.55 8.39 -16.71
N SER A 460 -46.17 9.04 -17.71
CA SER A 460 -45.89 8.81 -19.14
C SER A 460 -44.42 9.00 -19.55
N GLN A 461 -43.69 9.90 -18.88
CA GLN A 461 -42.28 10.18 -19.17
C GLN A 461 -41.30 9.36 -18.32
N VAL A 462 -41.76 8.61 -17.34
CA VAL A 462 -40.90 7.91 -16.37
C VAL A 462 -40.02 6.86 -17.06
N ASP A 463 -40.58 6.09 -17.99
CA ASP A 463 -39.84 5.04 -18.70
C ASP A 463 -38.72 5.59 -19.62
N SER A 464 -38.69 6.90 -19.90
CA SER A 464 -37.58 7.56 -20.61
C SER A 464 -36.27 7.56 -19.81
N GLN A 465 -36.34 7.40 -18.48
CA GLN A 465 -35.17 7.37 -17.59
C GLN A 465 -34.57 5.97 -17.43
N MET A 466 -35.11 4.96 -18.13
CA MET A 466 -34.61 3.59 -18.07
C MET A 466 -33.20 3.48 -18.63
N LYS A 467 -32.31 2.80 -17.90
CA LYS A 467 -30.92 2.55 -18.30
C LYS A 467 -30.62 1.07 -18.20
N PHE A 468 -29.98 0.52 -19.23
CA PHE A 468 -29.45 -0.84 -19.20
C PHE A 468 -28.13 -0.86 -18.42
N LEU A 469 -27.89 -1.94 -17.67
CA LEU A 469 -26.60 -2.16 -17.02
C LEU A 469 -25.53 -2.50 -18.07
N PRO A 470 -24.33 -1.92 -18.01
CA PRO A 470 -23.25 -2.27 -18.92
C PRO A 470 -22.69 -3.65 -18.60
N ALA A 471 -22.27 -4.36 -19.64
CA ALA A 471 -21.60 -5.66 -19.55
C ALA A 471 -20.19 -5.49 -18.97
N THR A 472 -20.08 -5.60 -17.65
CA THR A 472 -18.83 -5.41 -16.89
C THR A 472 -18.60 -6.56 -15.92
N ALA A 473 -17.34 -6.84 -15.62
CA ALA A 473 -16.94 -7.82 -14.62
C ALA A 473 -17.62 -7.59 -13.25
N GLN A 474 -17.75 -6.32 -12.83
CA GLN A 474 -18.39 -5.96 -11.57
C GLN A 474 -19.89 -6.29 -11.55
N VAL A 475 -20.63 -5.95 -12.62
CA VAL A 475 -22.05 -6.30 -12.75
C VAL A 475 -22.22 -7.81 -12.75
N ALA A 476 -21.43 -8.54 -13.54
CA ALA A 476 -21.46 -10.00 -13.61
C ALA A 476 -21.20 -10.65 -12.24
N ALA A 477 -20.20 -10.16 -11.49
CA ALA A 477 -19.90 -10.66 -10.15
C ALA A 477 -21.05 -10.41 -9.17
N GLN A 478 -21.63 -9.20 -9.16
CA GLN A 478 -22.77 -8.87 -8.30
C GLN A 478 -24.02 -9.71 -8.63
N GLN A 479 -24.27 -9.97 -9.92
CA GLN A 479 -25.34 -10.86 -10.38
C GLN A 479 -25.16 -12.29 -9.83
N GLY A 480 -23.94 -12.84 -9.92
CA GLY A 480 -23.62 -14.15 -9.34
C GLY A 480 -23.82 -14.21 -7.83
N VAL A 481 -23.36 -13.19 -7.10
CA VAL A 481 -23.57 -13.07 -5.65
C VAL A 481 -25.06 -13.00 -5.30
N TYR A 482 -25.83 -12.20 -6.04
CA TYR A 482 -27.25 -12.04 -5.82
C TYR A 482 -28.00 -13.36 -5.99
N LEU A 483 -27.80 -14.06 -7.11
CA LEU A 483 -28.50 -15.31 -7.38
C LEU A 483 -28.15 -16.39 -6.34
N ALA A 484 -26.88 -16.49 -5.93
CA ALA A 484 -26.47 -17.43 -4.90
C ALA A 484 -27.19 -17.16 -3.56
N LYS A 485 -27.36 -15.89 -3.16
CA LYS A 485 -28.13 -15.54 -1.96
C LYS A 485 -29.60 -15.96 -2.09
N CYS A 486 -30.22 -15.73 -3.25
CA CYS A 486 -31.59 -16.14 -3.51
C CYS A 486 -31.74 -17.66 -3.37
N LEU A 487 -30.84 -18.44 -3.97
CA LEU A 487 -30.91 -19.91 -3.89
C LEU A 487 -30.62 -20.45 -2.48
N ASN A 488 -29.70 -19.83 -1.74
CA ASN A 488 -29.42 -20.22 -0.35
C ASN A 488 -30.65 -20.07 0.55
N ARG A 489 -31.47 -19.03 0.32
CA ARG A 489 -32.64 -18.68 1.13
C ARG A 489 -33.97 -19.04 0.48
N LEU A 490 -33.96 -19.88 -0.56
CA LEU A 490 -35.15 -20.16 -1.36
C LEU A 490 -36.32 -20.68 -0.51
N GLU A 491 -36.07 -21.67 0.35
CA GLU A 491 -37.11 -22.27 1.22
C GLU A 491 -37.65 -21.29 2.28
N GLU A 492 -36.79 -20.42 2.80
CA GLU A 492 -37.16 -19.38 3.77
C GLU A 492 -38.07 -18.32 3.11
N CYS A 493 -37.67 -17.84 1.93
CA CYS A 493 -38.38 -16.81 1.19
C CYS A 493 -39.66 -17.30 0.49
N GLU A 494 -39.83 -18.62 0.28
CA GLU A 494 -41.13 -19.21 -0.09
C GLU A 494 -42.16 -19.04 1.03
N LYS A 495 -41.74 -19.19 2.29
CA LYS A 495 -42.62 -19.01 3.46
C LYS A 495 -42.81 -17.54 3.82
N ASN A 496 -41.75 -16.74 3.73
CA ASN A 496 -41.73 -15.32 4.07
C ASN A 496 -41.19 -14.48 2.91
N PRO A 497 -42.04 -14.08 1.94
CA PRO A 497 -41.62 -13.31 0.78
C PRO A 497 -41.07 -11.91 1.15
N GLU A 498 -39.89 -11.56 0.63
CA GLU A 498 -39.22 -10.27 0.93
C GLU A 498 -39.36 -9.21 -0.17
N GLY A 499 -39.84 -9.61 -1.36
CA GLY A 499 -39.89 -8.77 -2.54
C GLY A 499 -41.12 -7.85 -2.62
N PRO A 500 -41.20 -7.04 -3.68
CA PRO A 500 -42.31 -6.13 -3.87
C PRO A 500 -43.63 -6.88 -4.13
N LEU A 501 -44.75 -6.17 -3.99
CA LEU A 501 -46.08 -6.66 -4.33
C LEU A 501 -46.18 -7.10 -5.81
N ARG A 502 -46.91 -8.20 -6.08
CA ARG A 502 -47.21 -8.63 -7.45
C ARG A 502 -48.43 -7.87 -7.97
N PHE A 503 -48.24 -6.86 -8.82
CA PHE A 503 -49.36 -6.07 -9.34
C PHE A 503 -50.32 -6.86 -10.26
N ARG A 504 -49.80 -7.79 -11.07
CA ARG A 504 -50.62 -8.67 -11.92
C ARG A 504 -51.06 -9.98 -11.25
N GLY A 505 -50.96 -10.10 -9.92
CA GLY A 505 -51.27 -11.34 -9.21
C GLY A 505 -51.53 -11.15 -7.72
N SER A 506 -51.47 -12.25 -6.96
CA SER A 506 -51.62 -12.24 -5.50
C SER A 506 -50.27 -12.38 -4.79
N GLY A 507 -50.18 -11.80 -3.59
CA GLY A 507 -48.99 -11.88 -2.74
C GLY A 507 -47.81 -11.02 -3.20
N ARG A 508 -46.63 -11.34 -2.66
CA ARG A 508 -45.35 -10.65 -2.93
C ARG A 508 -44.39 -11.51 -3.74
N HIS A 509 -43.41 -10.90 -4.37
CA HIS A 509 -42.28 -11.60 -4.95
C HIS A 509 -41.41 -12.23 -3.85
N ARG A 510 -40.83 -13.40 -4.13
CA ARG A 510 -40.03 -14.16 -3.15
C ARG A 510 -38.83 -13.36 -2.66
N PHE A 511 -38.12 -12.75 -3.60
CA PHE A 511 -36.92 -11.95 -3.35
C PHE A 511 -37.11 -10.51 -3.79
N ARG A 512 -36.29 -9.62 -3.27
CA ARG A 512 -36.09 -8.29 -3.86
C ARG A 512 -35.44 -8.40 -5.24
N PRO A 513 -35.78 -7.56 -6.23
CA PRO A 513 -35.16 -7.61 -7.54
C PRO A 513 -33.67 -7.26 -7.47
N PHE A 514 -32.90 -7.72 -8.46
CA PHE A 514 -31.48 -7.37 -8.57
C PHE A 514 -31.33 -5.86 -8.74
N ARG A 515 -30.56 -5.27 -7.83
CA ARG A 515 -30.15 -3.87 -7.88
C ARG A 515 -28.64 -3.82 -7.92
N TYR A 516 -28.11 -3.25 -9.00
CA TYR A 516 -26.70 -2.95 -9.08
C TYR A 516 -26.37 -1.88 -8.03
N GLN A 517 -25.45 -2.20 -7.13
CA GLN A 517 -24.99 -1.28 -6.10
C GLN A 517 -23.62 -0.72 -6.51
N LEU A 518 -23.60 0.58 -6.79
CA LEU A 518 -22.37 1.36 -6.78
C LEU A 518 -21.90 1.46 -5.34
N ASN A 519 -20.76 0.85 -5.03
CA ASN A 519 -20.16 0.98 -3.71
C ASN A 519 -19.50 2.37 -3.60
N PRO A 520 -20.01 3.32 -2.79
CA PRO A 520 -19.50 4.69 -2.75
C PRO A 520 -18.07 4.78 -2.22
N LEU A 521 -17.61 3.74 -1.49
CA LEU A 521 -16.22 3.60 -1.07
C LEU A 521 -15.27 3.33 -2.25
N ASN A 522 -15.73 2.63 -3.30
CA ASN A 522 -14.96 2.53 -4.54
C ASN A 522 -15.01 3.84 -5.33
N PHE A 523 -16.07 4.66 -5.19
CA PHE A 523 -16.14 6.00 -5.78
C PHE A 523 -15.17 6.98 -5.10
N LEU A 524 -15.11 7.01 -3.75
CA LEU A 524 -14.13 7.81 -3.02
C LEU A 524 -12.69 7.30 -3.19
N LEU A 525 -12.50 5.98 -3.34
CA LEU A 525 -11.20 5.43 -3.74
C LEU A 525 -10.85 5.90 -5.15
N CYS A 526 -11.74 5.79 -6.13
CA CYS A 526 -11.45 6.19 -7.51
C CYS A 526 -11.29 7.70 -7.68
N THR A 527 -12.07 8.56 -7.02
CA THR A 527 -11.90 10.03 -7.12
C THR A 527 -10.75 10.56 -6.27
N ASN A 528 -10.40 9.94 -5.14
CA ASN A 528 -9.17 10.30 -4.44
C ASN A 528 -7.93 9.69 -5.11
N ILE A 529 -8.01 8.52 -5.74
CA ILE A 529 -6.89 7.94 -6.48
C ILE A 529 -6.70 8.67 -7.83
N LEU A 530 -7.76 8.96 -8.60
CA LEU A 530 -7.69 9.80 -9.80
C LEU A 530 -7.44 11.28 -9.48
N GLY A 531 -7.97 11.82 -8.39
CA GLY A 531 -7.69 13.19 -7.94
C GLY A 531 -6.24 13.35 -7.50
N ASN A 532 -5.70 12.38 -6.76
CA ASN A 532 -4.28 12.36 -6.40
C ASN A 532 -3.37 11.99 -7.58
N LEU A 533 -3.85 11.22 -8.58
CA LEU A 533 -3.13 10.94 -9.84
C LEU A 533 -3.20 12.09 -10.86
N LEU A 534 -4.29 12.88 -10.89
CA LEU A 534 -4.42 14.09 -11.70
C LEU A 534 -3.56 15.22 -11.12
N HIS A 535 -3.44 15.31 -9.79
CA HIS A 535 -2.47 16.21 -9.16
C HIS A 535 -1.01 15.73 -9.32
N TRP A 536 -0.79 14.41 -9.52
CA TRP A 536 0.52 13.82 -9.81
C TRP A 536 0.92 13.86 -11.29
N GLY A 537 -0.05 13.96 -12.21
CA GLY A 537 0.15 13.96 -13.66
C GLY A 537 0.85 15.21 -14.20
N GLU A 538 1.00 16.26 -13.39
CA GLU A 538 1.79 17.45 -13.74
C GLU A 538 3.28 17.34 -13.32
N SER A 539 3.70 16.30 -12.59
CA SER A 539 5.09 16.13 -12.16
C SER A 539 5.72 14.85 -12.73
N LYS A 540 6.46 14.97 -13.84
CA LYS A 540 7.18 13.85 -14.48
C LYS A 540 8.41 13.36 -13.68
N GLN A 541 8.72 12.07 -13.88
CA GLN A 541 10.00 11.32 -13.69
C GLN A 541 10.27 10.57 -12.36
N GLN A 542 9.95 9.26 -12.31
CA GLN A 542 10.87 8.13 -12.01
C GLN A 542 10.14 6.75 -12.05
N PRO A 543 10.79 5.63 -12.44
CA PRO A 543 10.15 4.49 -13.13
C PRO A 543 9.67 3.32 -12.23
N ASN A 544 10.21 3.13 -11.02
CA ASN A 544 9.94 1.90 -10.24
C ASN A 544 8.75 2.00 -9.27
N PHE A 545 8.11 3.17 -9.17
CA PHE A 545 6.84 3.35 -8.44
C PHE A 545 5.61 3.18 -9.34
N LEU A 546 5.82 3.18 -10.66
CA LEU A 546 4.75 2.89 -11.62
C LEU A 546 4.30 1.45 -11.46
N GLU A 547 5.16 0.43 -11.39
CA GLU A 547 4.70 -0.99 -11.37
C GLU A 547 3.63 -1.30 -10.31
N ILE A 548 3.79 -0.87 -9.05
CA ILE A 548 2.81 -1.18 -7.98
C ILE A 548 1.62 -0.21 -7.98
N GLY A 549 1.84 1.07 -8.31
CA GLY A 549 0.77 2.07 -8.44
C GLY A 549 -0.11 1.84 -9.67
N PHE A 550 0.46 1.38 -10.78
CA PHE A 550 -0.25 0.91 -11.96
C PHE A 550 -0.93 -0.42 -11.67
N LEU A 551 -0.33 -1.40 -10.99
CA LEU A 551 -1.02 -2.65 -10.63
C LEU A 551 -2.27 -2.40 -9.77
N LEU A 552 -2.24 -1.43 -8.85
CA LEU A 552 -3.39 -1.01 -8.04
C LEU A 552 -4.39 -0.15 -8.83
N GLY A 553 -3.92 0.71 -9.74
CA GLY A 553 -4.79 1.45 -10.68
C GLY A 553 -5.49 0.57 -11.71
N ARG A 554 -4.80 -0.47 -12.22
CA ARG A 554 -5.26 -1.49 -13.18
C ARG A 554 -6.24 -2.47 -12.55
N ALA A 555 -6.10 -2.77 -11.25
CA ALA A 555 -7.13 -3.51 -10.50
C ALA A 555 -8.42 -2.70 -10.28
N LEU A 556 -8.34 -1.36 -10.33
CA LEU A 556 -9.44 -0.43 -10.05
C LEU A 556 -10.09 0.17 -11.31
N SER A 557 -9.45 0.11 -12.49
CA SER A 557 -10.00 0.62 -13.77
C SER A 557 -11.32 -0.07 -14.17
N GLY A 558 -11.48 -1.35 -13.81
CA GLY A 558 -12.74 -2.09 -13.95
C GLY A 558 -13.91 -1.56 -13.09
N SER A 559 -13.64 -0.72 -12.08
CA SER A 559 -14.64 -0.12 -11.18
C SER A 559 -15.12 1.27 -11.63
N GLY A 560 -14.44 1.89 -12.61
CA GLY A 560 -14.78 3.24 -13.09
C GLY A 560 -16.01 3.31 -14.02
N ILE A 561 -16.52 2.17 -14.49
CA ILE A 561 -17.42 2.08 -15.65
C ILE A 561 -18.88 2.55 -15.37
N LEU A 562 -19.28 2.81 -14.13
CA LEU A 562 -20.69 3.13 -13.82
C LEU A 562 -20.91 4.40 -12.98
N CYS A 563 -19.86 5.14 -12.65
CA CYS A 563 -19.97 6.10 -11.55
C CYS A 563 -20.53 7.49 -11.88
N MET A 564 -20.89 7.79 -13.13
CA MET A 564 -21.47 9.11 -13.47
C MET A 564 -22.84 9.08 -14.15
N GLN A 565 -23.47 7.91 -14.34
CA GLN A 565 -24.89 7.89 -14.73
C GLN A 565 -25.83 8.38 -13.60
N ALA A 566 -25.35 8.52 -12.36
CA ALA A 566 -26.11 9.02 -11.21
C ALA A 566 -26.11 10.56 -11.06
N ASN A 567 -25.25 11.31 -11.76
CA ASN A 567 -25.21 12.78 -11.64
C ASN A 567 -26.20 13.51 -12.55
N LYS A 568 -26.85 12.83 -13.51
CA LYS A 568 -28.05 13.38 -14.19
C LYS A 568 -29.33 13.27 -13.35
N SER A 569 -29.33 12.44 -12.30
CA SER A 569 -30.50 12.26 -11.42
C SER A 569 -30.54 13.23 -10.23
N ALA A 570 -29.56 14.13 -10.06
CA ALA A 570 -29.56 15.11 -8.96
C ALA A 570 -29.97 16.53 -9.39
N GLY A 571 -30.32 16.75 -10.66
CA GLY A 571 -30.99 17.96 -11.14
C GLY A 571 -30.36 19.30 -10.73
N VAL A 572 -29.03 19.50 -10.80
CA VAL A 572 -28.46 20.84 -10.56
C VAL A 572 -28.23 21.52 -11.91
N THR A 573 -29.04 22.54 -12.20
CA THR A 573 -28.91 23.40 -13.39
C THR A 573 -27.77 24.40 -13.21
N GLU A 574 -26.83 24.40 -14.17
CA GLU A 574 -25.87 25.48 -14.40
C GLU A 574 -26.58 26.70 -14.99
N HIS A 575 -26.54 27.86 -14.32
CA HIS A 575 -26.27 29.18 -14.93
C HIS A 575 -26.27 30.29 -13.87
N SER A 576 -25.11 30.53 -13.28
CA SER A 576 -24.53 31.84 -12.94
C SER A 576 -23.18 31.55 -12.27
N TRP A 577 -22.29 32.53 -12.18
CA TRP A 577 -20.97 32.45 -11.53
C TRP A 577 -19.79 31.97 -12.40
N PHE A 578 -19.68 32.51 -13.62
CA PHE A 578 -18.37 32.93 -14.10
C PHE A 578 -18.28 34.45 -13.96
N ARG A 579 -17.62 34.92 -12.90
CA ARG A 579 -16.78 36.14 -12.82
C ARG A 579 -16.46 36.45 -11.35
N THR A 580 -15.37 35.87 -10.88
CA THR A 580 -14.27 36.46 -10.06
C THR A 580 -13.42 35.30 -9.59
N GLY A 581 -12.09 35.41 -9.72
CA GLY A 581 -11.17 34.36 -9.30
C GLY A 581 -11.18 34.20 -7.78
N GLN A 582 -11.76 33.10 -7.31
CA GLN A 582 -11.68 32.54 -5.95
C GLN A 582 -12.39 31.17 -6.00
N GLY A 583 -11.81 30.11 -5.41
CA GLY A 583 -12.40 28.76 -5.54
C GLY A 583 -11.68 27.66 -4.76
N VAL A 584 -11.38 27.90 -3.49
CA VAL A 584 -11.23 26.84 -2.48
C VAL A 584 -12.33 27.07 -1.46
N SER A 585 -13.53 26.54 -1.74
CA SER A 585 -14.63 26.49 -0.77
C SER A 585 -15.74 25.57 -1.30
N PHE A 586 -15.52 24.26 -1.30
CA PHE A 586 -16.63 23.28 -1.35
C PHE A 586 -16.17 21.90 -0.83
N MET A 587 -15.61 21.88 0.39
CA MET A 587 -15.44 20.65 1.18
C MET A 587 -15.58 20.91 2.69
N GLU A 588 -16.24 22.01 3.09
CA GLU A 588 -16.48 22.37 4.50
C GLU A 588 -17.95 22.23 4.94
N GLU A 589 -18.93 22.15 4.03
CA GLU A 589 -20.35 22.12 4.43
C GLU A 589 -20.99 20.74 4.61
N THR A 590 -20.33 19.62 4.26
CA THR A 590 -20.93 18.27 4.41
C THR A 590 -20.45 17.49 5.65
N LEU A 591 -19.50 18.02 6.42
CA LEU A 591 -19.06 17.44 7.69
C LEU A 591 -19.55 18.21 8.93
N ALA A 592 -20.26 19.33 8.74
CA ALA A 592 -20.77 20.18 9.83
C ALA A 592 -22.22 19.88 10.29
N ALA A 593 -22.86 18.80 9.82
CA ALA A 593 -24.28 18.53 10.12
C ALA A 593 -24.55 17.43 11.17
N TYR A 594 -23.58 17.03 12.01
CA TYR A 594 -23.83 16.00 13.04
C TYR A 594 -23.29 16.25 14.46
N GLU A 595 -22.79 17.43 14.80
CA GLU A 595 -22.48 17.78 16.20
C GLU A 595 -22.81 19.25 16.51
N LEU A 596 -24.07 19.50 16.87
CA LEU A 596 -24.48 20.66 17.68
C LEU A 596 -25.43 20.15 18.78
N VAL A 597 -24.86 19.69 19.89
CA VAL A 597 -25.52 19.76 21.20
C VAL A 597 -24.58 20.56 22.09
N ASP A 598 -24.93 21.84 22.22
CA ASP A 598 -24.27 22.83 23.06
C ASP A 598 -24.49 22.44 24.53
N MET A 599 -23.41 22.29 25.30
CA MET A 599 -23.45 22.07 26.75
C MET A 599 -22.77 23.24 27.46
N ASN A 600 -23.58 24.18 27.94
CA ASN A 600 -23.18 25.10 29.00
C ASN A 600 -24.33 25.39 29.99
N LYS A 601 -24.19 24.81 31.20
CA LYS A 601 -24.71 25.22 32.54
C LYS A 601 -26.10 24.71 33.03
N PRO A 602 -26.31 24.61 34.36
CA PRO A 602 -26.61 23.35 35.08
C PRO A 602 -28.00 23.30 35.75
N PHE A 603 -28.37 22.14 36.32
CA PHE A 603 -29.25 21.85 37.49
C PHE A 603 -29.87 20.44 37.27
N GLN A 604 -29.47 19.43 38.05
CA GLN A 604 -30.16 18.93 39.24
C GLN A 604 -31.57 18.35 38.98
N ASP A 605 -31.68 17.05 39.27
CA ASP A 605 -32.87 16.27 39.64
C ASP A 605 -34.12 16.28 38.75
N CYS A 606 -34.36 15.14 38.09
CA CYS A 606 -35.54 14.33 38.43
C CYS A 606 -35.43 12.89 37.92
N PHE A 607 -35.15 12.00 38.87
CA PHE A 607 -35.53 10.59 38.83
C PHE A 607 -37.02 10.44 38.54
N ALA A 608 -37.40 9.81 37.42
CA ALA A 608 -38.56 8.92 37.28
C ALA A 608 -38.85 8.55 35.81
N LYS A 609 -38.08 7.63 35.23
CA LYS A 609 -38.55 6.76 34.11
C LYS A 609 -37.64 5.55 33.89
N LYS A 610 -37.20 4.92 34.99
CA LYS A 610 -36.29 3.76 34.98
C LYS A 610 -37.01 2.39 34.89
N HIS A 611 -38.28 2.34 34.51
CA HIS A 611 -39.03 1.06 34.51
C HIS A 611 -39.57 0.57 33.15
N LEU A 612 -39.39 1.32 32.05
CA LEU A 612 -39.81 0.87 30.71
C LEU A 612 -38.65 0.48 29.77
N LEU A 613 -37.39 0.66 30.19
CA LEU A 613 -36.19 0.40 29.37
C LEU A 613 -35.50 -0.94 29.68
N MET A 614 -36.03 -1.74 30.62
CA MET A 614 -35.44 -3.05 30.98
C MET A 614 -35.97 -4.23 30.16
N GLU A 615 -37.06 -4.11 29.39
CA GLU A 615 -37.56 -5.23 28.57
C GLU A 615 -37.03 -5.24 27.12
N ILE A 616 -36.50 -4.13 26.61
CA ILE A 616 -35.99 -4.03 25.22
C ILE A 616 -34.54 -4.56 25.08
N SER A 617 -33.80 -4.70 26.19
CA SER A 617 -32.40 -5.17 26.19
C SER A 617 -32.23 -6.69 25.97
N SER A 618 -33.26 -7.51 26.24
CA SER A 618 -33.11 -8.98 26.17
C SER A 618 -33.35 -9.59 24.77
N MET A 619 -34.00 -8.88 23.84
CA MET A 619 -34.31 -9.40 22.50
C MET A 619 -33.25 -9.08 21.44
N ASP A 620 -32.37 -8.11 21.69
CA ASP A 620 -31.38 -7.63 20.71
C ASP A 620 -30.04 -8.40 20.75
N SER A 621 -29.81 -9.22 21.79
CA SER A 621 -28.60 -10.04 21.91
C SER A 621 -28.66 -11.38 21.16
N LYS A 622 -29.87 -11.89 20.83
CA LYS A 622 -30.05 -13.13 20.07
C LYS A 622 -30.01 -12.95 18.55
N ARG A 623 -30.45 -11.80 18.01
CA ARG A 623 -30.49 -11.56 16.54
C ARG A 623 -29.13 -11.20 15.91
N LYS A 624 -28.15 -10.76 16.69
CA LYS A 624 -26.80 -10.41 16.19
C LYS A 624 -25.83 -11.59 16.06
N LYS A 625 -26.21 -12.80 16.49
CA LYS A 625 -25.30 -13.96 16.54
C LYS A 625 -25.39 -14.91 15.35
N GLU A 626 -26.35 -14.76 14.43
CA GLU A 626 -26.56 -15.72 13.32
C GLU A 626 -26.27 -15.15 11.90
N SER A 627 -25.88 -13.87 11.75
CA SER A 627 -25.71 -13.24 10.42
C SER A 627 -24.26 -13.05 9.95
N ALA A 628 -23.27 -13.65 10.63
CA ALA A 628 -21.85 -13.44 10.34
C ALA A 628 -21.10 -14.76 10.03
N GLU A 629 -21.49 -15.47 8.96
CA GLU A 629 -20.64 -16.50 8.36
C GLU A 629 -20.28 -16.21 6.88
N SER A 630 -19.04 -15.71 6.75
CA SER A 630 -18.05 -15.77 5.67
C SER A 630 -18.38 -15.29 4.23
N LYS A 631 -17.99 -14.04 3.96
CA LYS A 631 -17.68 -13.51 2.61
C LYS A 631 -16.22 -13.09 2.42
N HIS A 632 -15.37 -13.38 3.40
CA HIS A 632 -13.97 -12.97 3.43
C HIS A 632 -13.08 -14.19 3.76
N PHE A 633 -11.80 -14.10 3.42
CA PHE A 633 -10.80 -15.01 4.00
C PHE A 633 -11.03 -15.05 5.53
N PRO A 634 -10.96 -16.22 6.18
CA PRO A 634 -10.98 -16.30 7.63
C PRO A 634 -9.94 -15.33 8.20
N GLY A 635 -10.24 -14.66 9.31
CA GLY A 635 -9.30 -13.71 9.96
C GLY A 635 -7.91 -14.32 10.13
N GLU A 636 -7.84 -15.62 10.41
CA GLU A 636 -6.61 -16.42 10.54
C GLU A 636 -5.74 -16.41 9.26
N VAL A 637 -6.34 -16.42 8.07
CA VAL A 637 -5.61 -16.37 6.80
C VAL A 637 -5.05 -14.97 6.55
N LEU A 638 -5.84 -13.93 6.84
CA LEU A 638 -5.36 -12.55 6.76
C LEU A 638 -4.24 -12.28 7.75
N GLU A 639 -4.35 -12.80 8.98
CA GLU A 639 -3.29 -12.72 9.99
C GLU A 639 -2.01 -13.43 9.54
N GLY A 640 -2.13 -14.62 8.93
CA GLY A 640 -1.01 -15.34 8.33
C GLY A 640 -0.30 -14.53 7.23
N VAL A 641 -1.07 -13.95 6.30
CA VAL A 641 -0.53 -13.08 5.24
C VAL A 641 0.14 -11.84 5.83
N LEU A 642 -0.54 -11.15 6.75
CA LEU A 642 -0.02 -9.96 7.40
C LEU A 642 1.27 -10.27 8.18
N GLY A 643 1.36 -11.44 8.82
CA GLY A 643 2.55 -11.92 9.53
C GLY A 643 3.81 -11.95 8.67
N LEU A 644 3.68 -12.19 7.37
CA LEU A 644 4.78 -12.18 6.39
C LEU A 644 5.22 -10.77 5.99
N ILE A 645 4.35 -9.78 6.15
CA ILE A 645 4.60 -8.39 5.71
C ILE A 645 5.28 -7.62 6.83
N LYS A 646 6.59 -7.39 6.68
CA LYS A 646 7.43 -6.68 7.67
C LYS A 646 7.52 -5.17 7.43
N SER A 647 7.26 -4.70 6.21
CA SER A 647 7.35 -3.26 5.88
C SER A 647 6.27 -2.45 6.59
N ARG A 648 6.69 -1.45 7.37
CA ARG A 648 5.78 -0.52 8.06
C ARG A 648 4.93 0.29 7.09
N LYS A 649 5.48 0.67 5.93
CA LYS A 649 4.77 1.44 4.91
C LYS A 649 3.68 0.58 4.29
N ASP A 650 4.00 -0.66 3.94
CA ASP A 650 3.06 -1.59 3.29
C ASP A 650 1.94 -1.94 4.26
N ARG A 651 2.26 -2.27 5.51
CA ARG A 651 1.26 -2.49 6.57
C ARG A 651 0.32 -1.28 6.74
N SER A 652 0.83 -0.05 6.67
CA SER A 652 -0.01 1.15 6.70
C SER A 652 -0.92 1.26 5.47
N SER A 653 -0.41 0.98 4.27
CA SER A 653 -1.22 0.94 3.04
C SER A 653 -2.31 -0.12 3.10
N LEU A 654 -2.00 -1.31 3.60
CA LEU A 654 -2.96 -2.41 3.79
C LEU A 654 -4.07 -2.05 4.77
N SER A 655 -3.76 -1.30 5.84
CA SER A 655 -4.76 -0.83 6.78
C SER A 655 -5.81 0.11 6.14
N LEU A 656 -5.56 0.63 4.94
CA LEU A 656 -6.45 1.55 4.23
C LEU A 656 -7.26 0.87 3.11
N VAL A 657 -7.08 -0.44 2.87
CA VAL A 657 -7.77 -1.17 1.79
C VAL A 657 -9.28 -1.26 2.05
N CYS A 658 -9.67 -1.74 3.24
CA CYS A 658 -11.05 -1.74 3.71
C CYS A 658 -11.11 -1.94 5.23
N LYS A 659 -12.30 -1.92 5.83
CA LYS A 659 -12.48 -2.09 7.29
C LYS A 659 -12.00 -3.45 7.81
N ASP A 660 -12.12 -4.52 7.03
CA ASP A 660 -11.69 -5.85 7.45
C ASP A 660 -10.16 -5.97 7.47
N TRP A 661 -9.49 -5.41 6.45
CA TRP A 661 -8.02 -5.31 6.43
C TRP A 661 -7.52 -4.35 7.51
N TYR A 662 -8.21 -3.22 7.74
CA TYR A 662 -7.91 -2.34 8.88
C TYR A 662 -7.94 -3.10 10.20
N ASN A 663 -8.98 -3.92 10.42
CA ASN A 663 -9.13 -4.70 11.64
C ASN A 663 -8.08 -5.83 11.73
N ALA A 664 -7.87 -6.63 10.69
CA ALA A 664 -6.85 -7.69 10.70
C ALA A 664 -5.43 -7.11 10.88
N GLU A 665 -5.14 -5.99 10.23
CA GLU A 665 -3.82 -5.32 10.30
C GLU A 665 -3.57 -4.78 11.70
N ARG A 666 -4.54 -4.10 12.31
CA ARG A 666 -4.34 -3.55 13.65
C ARG A 666 -4.18 -4.62 14.73
N TRP A 667 -4.86 -5.78 14.60
CA TRP A 667 -4.74 -6.90 15.54
C TRP A 667 -3.45 -7.69 15.36
N SER A 668 -2.96 -7.82 14.12
CA SER A 668 -1.72 -8.54 13.79
C SER A 668 -0.45 -7.71 13.90
N ARG A 669 -0.54 -6.39 14.13
CA ARG A 669 0.64 -5.53 14.26
C ARG A 669 1.25 -5.70 15.65
N THR A 670 2.51 -6.12 15.67
CA THR A 670 3.30 -6.33 16.90
C THR A 670 4.41 -5.30 17.10
N CYS A 671 4.77 -4.54 16.06
CA CYS A 671 5.85 -3.55 16.12
C CYS A 671 5.37 -2.18 15.63
N VAL A 672 5.73 -1.12 16.35
CA VAL A 672 5.40 0.26 15.98
C VAL A 672 6.60 1.19 16.09
N PHE A 673 6.65 2.17 15.17
CA PHE A 673 7.65 3.22 15.17
C PHE A 673 6.97 4.58 15.22
N ILE A 674 7.33 5.37 16.23
CA ILE A 674 6.83 6.72 16.44
C ILE A 674 8.03 7.65 16.33
N GLY A 675 8.07 8.38 15.22
CA GLY A 675 9.20 9.22 14.85
C GLY A 675 9.25 10.59 15.53
N ASN A 676 8.23 10.91 16.33
CA ASN A 676 8.06 12.07 17.22
C ASN A 676 7.03 11.67 18.30
N CYS A 677 7.43 11.57 19.57
CA CYS A 677 6.56 11.15 20.67
C CYS A 677 5.35 12.08 20.89
N TYR A 678 5.41 13.34 20.46
CA TYR A 678 4.27 14.24 20.60
C TYR A 678 3.31 14.24 19.40
N SER A 679 3.60 13.43 18.36
CA SER A 679 2.71 13.32 17.20
C SER A 679 1.44 12.49 17.46
N VAL A 680 1.44 11.66 18.51
CA VAL A 680 0.33 10.77 18.88
C VAL A 680 0.42 10.44 20.37
N SER A 681 -0.71 10.34 21.07
CA SER A 681 -0.72 9.96 22.48
C SER A 681 -0.62 8.43 22.66
N PRO A 682 -0.08 7.94 23.80
CA PRO A 682 -0.03 6.51 24.09
C PRO A 682 -1.43 5.85 24.10
N GLU A 683 -2.48 6.58 24.48
CA GLU A 683 -3.87 6.09 24.48
C GLU A 683 -4.41 5.91 23.07
N ILE A 684 -4.13 6.84 22.16
CA ILE A 684 -4.52 6.71 20.74
C ILE A 684 -3.81 5.50 20.12
N LEU A 685 -2.53 5.32 20.44
CA LEU A 685 -1.76 4.16 20.00
C LEU A 685 -2.40 2.86 20.50
N ALA A 686 -2.63 2.75 21.82
CA ALA A 686 -3.21 1.56 22.44
C ALA A 686 -4.63 1.25 21.98
N ARG A 687 -5.42 2.29 21.70
CA ARG A 687 -6.74 2.11 21.10
C ARG A 687 -6.61 1.52 19.71
N ARG A 688 -5.63 1.95 18.90
CA ARG A 688 -5.46 1.44 17.53
C ARG A 688 -4.87 0.04 17.51
N PHE A 689 -3.73 -0.20 18.16
CA PHE A 689 -2.96 -1.45 18.03
C PHE A 689 -2.93 -2.22 19.36
N PRO A 690 -3.81 -3.19 19.59
CA PRO A 690 -3.93 -3.85 20.90
C PRO A 690 -2.80 -4.83 21.25
N ASN A 691 -2.05 -5.35 20.28
CA ASN A 691 -1.11 -6.47 20.47
C ASN A 691 0.37 -6.10 20.25
N ILE A 692 0.76 -4.88 20.62
CA ILE A 692 2.14 -4.42 20.44
C ILE A 692 3.09 -5.15 21.40
N ARG A 693 4.23 -5.59 20.85
CA ARG A 693 5.35 -6.22 21.56
C ARG A 693 6.65 -5.43 21.43
N SER A 694 6.80 -4.62 20.39
CA SER A 694 8.01 -3.83 20.13
C SER A 694 7.65 -2.37 19.81
N VAL A 695 8.25 -1.43 20.55
CA VAL A 695 8.03 0.00 20.35
C VAL A 695 9.36 0.71 20.11
N THR A 696 9.43 1.52 19.05
CA THR A 696 10.49 2.51 18.88
C THR A 696 9.93 3.92 19.01
N LEU A 697 10.43 4.70 19.98
CA LEU A 697 10.05 6.09 20.22
C LEU A 697 11.22 7.04 19.96
N LYS A 698 10.94 8.19 19.36
CA LYS A 698 11.88 9.31 19.24
C LYS A 698 11.31 10.56 19.87
N GLY A 699 12.07 11.18 20.77
CA GLY A 699 11.67 12.37 21.51
C GLY A 699 12.21 13.66 20.90
N LYS A 700 13.18 14.26 21.58
CA LYS A 700 13.75 15.58 21.29
C LYS A 700 14.23 15.69 19.83
N PRO A 701 14.11 16.87 19.20
CA PRO A 701 14.61 17.09 17.85
C PRO A 701 16.13 16.95 17.80
N ARG A 702 16.69 16.80 16.58
CA ARG A 702 18.11 16.53 16.39
C ARG A 702 19.05 17.57 16.98
N PHE A 703 18.59 18.80 17.09
CA PHE A 703 19.40 19.87 17.65
C PHE A 703 19.67 19.74 19.15
N SER A 704 19.05 18.77 19.84
CA SER A 704 19.51 18.33 21.18
C SER A 704 20.94 17.78 21.15
N ASP A 705 21.35 17.08 20.07
CA ASP A 705 22.73 16.60 19.89
C ASP A 705 23.75 17.77 19.83
N PHE A 706 23.28 19.01 19.62
CA PHE A 706 24.09 20.23 19.53
C PHE A 706 23.81 21.20 20.70
N ASN A 707 23.21 20.72 21.79
CA ASN A 707 22.85 21.52 22.98
C ASN A 707 21.94 22.73 22.69
N LEU A 708 21.18 22.75 21.58
CA LEU A 708 20.26 23.85 21.27
C LEU A 708 18.86 23.65 21.89
N VAL A 709 18.56 22.43 22.33
CA VAL A 709 17.31 22.08 23.00
C VAL A 709 17.60 21.97 24.51
N PRO A 710 16.93 22.72 25.38
CA PRO A 710 17.10 22.59 26.82
C PRO A 710 16.84 21.17 27.32
N ARG A 711 17.62 20.69 28.31
CA ARG A 711 17.52 19.32 28.84
C ARG A 711 16.12 18.99 29.33
N ASN A 712 15.46 19.92 30.02
CA ASN A 712 14.11 19.80 30.56
C ASN A 712 12.99 20.16 29.56
N TRP A 713 13.26 20.18 28.25
CA TRP A 713 12.25 20.47 27.23
C TRP A 713 11.05 19.52 27.26
N GLY A 714 11.26 18.25 27.64
CA GLY A 714 10.24 17.19 27.71
C GLY A 714 10.72 15.85 27.17
N ALA A 715 9.80 15.10 26.57
CA ALA A 715 9.92 13.74 26.03
C ALA A 715 10.12 12.68 27.12
N ASP A 716 9.36 12.77 28.21
CA ASP A 716 9.38 11.82 29.32
C ASP A 716 8.73 10.48 28.92
N VAL A 717 9.48 9.38 29.06
CA VAL A 717 9.00 8.03 28.75
C VAL A 717 7.97 7.51 29.76
N GLN A 718 7.91 8.04 30.98
CA GLN A 718 7.03 7.53 32.04
C GLN A 718 5.55 7.54 31.64
N SER A 719 5.13 8.58 30.90
CA SER A 719 3.78 8.70 30.35
C SER A 719 3.42 7.56 29.41
N TRP A 720 4.38 7.08 28.63
CA TRP A 720 4.23 5.94 27.74
C TRP A 720 4.20 4.62 28.50
N LEU A 721 5.13 4.43 29.43
CA LEU A 721 5.24 3.20 30.23
C LEU A 721 3.98 2.94 31.05
N SER A 722 3.39 3.99 31.64
CA SER A 722 2.18 3.88 32.45
C SER A 722 1.01 3.29 31.65
N VAL A 723 0.85 3.70 30.39
CA VAL A 723 -0.18 3.15 29.50
C VAL A 723 0.22 1.76 28.99
N PHE A 724 1.49 1.55 28.67
CA PHE A 724 1.99 0.27 28.16
C PHE A 724 1.88 -0.84 29.20
N ALA A 725 2.15 -0.58 30.48
CA ALA A 725 2.00 -1.56 31.55
C ALA A 725 0.57 -2.10 31.63
N VAL A 726 -0.43 -1.23 31.42
CA VAL A 726 -1.85 -1.61 31.45
C VAL A 726 -2.30 -2.28 30.15
N LYS A 727 -1.83 -1.79 28.99
CA LYS A 727 -2.35 -2.20 27.67
C LYS A 727 -1.54 -3.29 26.99
N TYR A 728 -0.25 -3.39 27.28
CA TYR A 728 0.71 -4.31 26.67
C TYR A 728 1.55 -5.03 27.73
N PRO A 729 0.95 -5.87 28.59
CA PRO A 729 1.69 -6.60 29.62
C PRO A 729 2.77 -7.56 29.06
N ASN A 730 2.68 -7.89 27.76
CA ASN A 730 3.64 -8.71 27.03
C ASN A 730 4.57 -7.88 26.13
N LEU A 731 4.85 -6.63 26.48
CA LEU A 731 5.85 -5.83 25.77
C LEU A 731 7.23 -6.49 25.91
N GLU A 732 7.90 -6.72 24.79
CA GLU A 732 9.20 -7.42 24.72
C GLU A 732 10.35 -6.45 24.41
N GLU A 733 10.11 -5.38 23.65
CA GLU A 733 11.18 -4.49 23.18
C GLU A 733 10.80 -3.02 23.32
N LEU A 734 11.75 -2.22 23.82
CA LEU A 734 11.64 -0.76 23.85
C LEU A 734 12.93 -0.12 23.34
N ARG A 735 12.81 0.66 22.27
CA ARG A 735 13.91 1.39 21.65
C ARG A 735 13.64 2.88 21.72
N LEU A 736 14.42 3.60 22.52
CA LEU A 736 14.26 5.02 22.79
C LEU A 736 15.40 5.80 22.14
N LYS A 737 15.05 6.90 21.48
CA LYS A 737 16.05 7.85 20.98
C LYS A 737 15.71 9.26 21.44
N ARG A 738 16.64 9.93 22.13
CA ARG A 738 16.46 11.30 22.64
C ARG A 738 15.21 11.47 23.47
N MET A 739 14.97 10.53 24.37
CA MET A 739 13.90 10.59 25.36
C MET A 739 14.53 10.91 26.71
N SER A 740 13.78 11.59 27.59
CA SER A 740 14.14 11.64 29.00
C SER A 740 13.64 10.38 29.69
N VAL A 741 14.55 9.70 30.39
CA VAL A 741 14.34 8.42 31.06
C VAL A 741 14.88 8.59 32.47
N ARG A 742 14.10 8.24 33.50
CA ARG A 742 14.54 8.31 34.90
C ARG A 742 14.80 6.90 35.45
N ASP A 743 15.50 6.81 36.58
CA ASP A 743 15.72 5.53 37.27
C ASP A 743 14.40 4.87 37.65
N GLU A 744 13.43 5.65 38.14
CA GLU A 744 12.10 5.14 38.48
C GLU A 744 11.37 4.60 37.24
N SER A 745 11.64 5.16 36.05
CA SER A 745 11.08 4.66 34.79
C SER A 745 11.71 3.32 34.38
N LEU A 746 13.01 3.15 34.56
CA LEU A 746 13.71 1.89 34.28
C LEU A 746 13.30 0.80 35.27
N GLU A 747 13.19 1.14 36.55
CA GLU A 747 12.68 0.22 37.58
C GLU A 747 11.22 -0.18 37.29
N PHE A 748 10.37 0.80 36.97
CA PHE A 748 8.98 0.54 36.59
C PHE A 748 8.89 -0.38 35.37
N LEU A 749 9.72 -0.16 34.35
CA LEU A 749 9.82 -1.02 33.17
C LEU A 749 10.21 -2.45 33.58
N ALA A 750 11.25 -2.60 34.40
CA ALA A 750 11.76 -3.91 34.80
C ALA A 750 10.71 -4.76 35.54
N HIS A 751 9.87 -4.12 36.35
CA HIS A 751 8.81 -4.78 37.12
C HIS A 751 7.52 -5.02 36.32
N SER A 752 7.19 -4.11 35.39
CA SER A 752 5.91 -4.15 34.67
C SER A 752 5.86 -5.16 33.53
N PHE A 753 7.02 -5.56 32.99
CA PHE A 753 7.11 -6.38 31.79
C PHE A 753 7.95 -7.65 32.02
N PRO A 754 7.37 -8.77 32.51
CA PRO A 754 8.12 -9.96 32.89
C PRO A 754 8.79 -10.69 31.69
N ASN A 755 8.26 -10.49 30.49
CA ASN A 755 8.76 -11.08 29.24
C ASN A 755 9.67 -10.12 28.45
N PHE A 756 10.18 -9.05 29.10
CA PHE A 756 10.98 -8.04 28.44
C PHE A 756 12.35 -8.57 27.98
N LYS A 757 12.73 -8.24 26.75
CA LYS A 757 13.88 -8.81 26.03
C LYS A 757 14.88 -7.77 25.53
N ALA A 758 14.45 -6.61 25.05
CA ALA A 758 15.38 -5.67 24.43
C ALA A 758 15.17 -4.23 24.88
N LEU A 759 16.21 -3.63 25.49
CA LEU A 759 16.29 -2.21 25.77
C LEU A 759 17.39 -1.58 24.94
N SER A 760 17.03 -0.56 24.16
CA SER A 760 18.00 0.29 23.46
C SER A 760 17.73 1.75 23.84
N LEU A 761 18.72 2.40 24.45
CA LEU A 761 18.72 3.82 24.80
C LEU A 761 19.78 4.51 23.96
N LEU A 762 19.36 5.42 23.08
CA LEU A 762 20.24 6.15 22.18
C LEU A 762 20.11 7.66 22.37
N SER A 763 21.14 8.31 22.88
CA SER A 763 21.13 9.75 23.15
C SER A 763 19.99 10.20 24.07
N CYS A 764 19.59 9.33 25.00
CA CYS A 764 18.69 9.60 26.11
C CYS A 764 19.44 10.25 27.28
N ASP A 765 18.68 10.89 28.18
CA ASP A 765 19.19 11.55 29.38
C ASP A 765 18.30 11.25 30.60
N GLY A 766 18.82 11.53 31.80
CA GLY A 766 18.04 11.59 33.05
C GLY A 766 18.09 10.34 33.94
N PHE A 767 18.84 9.30 33.56
CA PHE A 767 18.97 8.06 34.33
C PHE A 767 20.42 7.86 34.79
N SER A 768 20.59 7.00 35.79
CA SER A 768 21.87 6.63 36.38
C SER A 768 22.15 5.14 36.22
N THR A 769 23.30 4.70 36.72
CA THR A 769 23.63 3.27 36.82
C THR A 769 22.70 2.48 37.75
N GLU A 770 21.97 3.14 38.66
CA GLU A 770 20.97 2.48 39.52
C GLU A 770 19.79 1.96 38.71
N GLY A 771 19.28 2.75 37.74
CA GLY A 771 18.26 2.29 36.82
C GLY A 771 18.72 1.11 35.97
N LEU A 772 20.00 1.07 35.58
CA LEU A 772 20.60 -0.08 34.88
C LEU A 772 20.70 -1.32 35.79
N ALA A 773 21.02 -1.13 37.07
CA ALA A 773 21.05 -2.20 38.06
C ALA A 773 19.66 -2.83 38.23
N ALA A 774 18.59 -2.04 38.23
CA ALA A 774 17.21 -2.53 38.27
C ALA A 774 16.89 -3.40 37.04
N ILE A 775 17.29 -2.97 35.84
CA ILE A 775 17.13 -3.76 34.61
C ILE A 775 17.89 -5.09 34.69
N ALA A 776 19.17 -5.06 35.08
CA ALA A 776 20.01 -6.25 35.22
C ALA A 776 19.46 -7.25 36.26
N THR A 777 18.88 -6.74 37.35
CA THR A 777 18.32 -7.56 38.44
C THR A 777 17.01 -8.24 38.03
N HIS A 778 16.10 -7.50 37.41
CA HIS A 778 14.70 -7.93 37.26
C HIS A 778 14.34 -8.47 35.87
N CYS A 779 15.02 -8.03 34.80
CA CYS A 779 14.73 -8.47 33.43
C CYS A 779 15.40 -9.82 33.09
N LYS A 780 14.84 -10.92 33.59
CA LYS A 780 15.44 -12.26 33.47
C LYS A 780 15.53 -12.82 32.05
N ASN A 781 14.75 -12.27 31.11
CA ASN A 781 14.69 -12.68 29.71
C ASN A 781 15.43 -11.72 28.76
N LEU A 782 16.25 -10.81 29.31
CA LEU A 782 16.93 -9.79 28.54
C LEU A 782 17.92 -10.42 27.54
N VAL A 783 17.80 -10.01 26.29
CA VAL A 783 18.59 -10.42 25.13
C VAL A 783 19.46 -9.26 24.66
N GLU A 784 18.98 -8.02 24.77
CA GLU A 784 19.69 -6.83 24.34
C GLU A 784 19.64 -5.73 25.41
N LEU A 785 20.82 -5.25 25.78
CA LEU A 785 21.01 -4.02 26.54
C LEU A 785 22.00 -3.14 25.79
N ASP A 786 21.48 -2.10 25.14
CA ASP A 786 22.25 -1.17 24.31
C ASP A 786 22.13 0.27 24.83
N ILE A 787 23.21 0.76 25.46
CA ILE A 787 23.30 2.09 26.08
C ILE A 787 24.31 2.91 25.28
N GLN A 788 23.84 3.51 24.17
CA GLN A 788 24.69 4.26 23.24
C GLN A 788 24.52 5.79 23.37
N ASP A 789 25.64 6.52 23.45
CA ASP A 789 25.71 7.99 23.36
C ASP A 789 24.76 8.73 24.33
N ASN A 790 24.50 8.18 25.52
CA ASN A 790 23.56 8.72 26.52
C ASN A 790 24.25 9.61 27.56
N ASP A 791 23.54 10.62 28.09
CA ASP A 791 23.99 11.38 29.27
C ASP A 791 23.53 10.64 30.54
N VAL A 792 24.38 9.72 31.02
CA VAL A 792 24.12 8.84 32.18
C VAL A 792 24.82 9.40 33.41
N ASP A 793 24.12 9.49 34.53
CA ASP A 793 24.72 9.73 35.84
C ASP A 793 25.46 8.46 36.30
N ASP A 794 26.75 8.39 35.96
CA ASP A 794 27.55 7.19 36.09
C ASP A 794 28.17 7.04 37.49
N ARG A 795 27.36 6.53 38.43
CA ARG A 795 27.71 6.44 39.86
C ARG A 795 28.60 5.24 40.20
N SER A 796 28.36 4.09 39.57
CA SER A 796 29.07 2.84 39.87
C SER A 796 28.92 1.79 38.76
N GLY A 797 30.00 1.09 38.43
CA GLY A 797 29.99 -0.07 37.51
C GLY A 797 29.48 -1.37 38.14
N SER A 798 29.02 -1.33 39.40
CA SER A 798 28.52 -2.50 40.12
C SER A 798 27.23 -3.10 39.54
N TRP A 799 26.47 -2.34 38.73
CA TRP A 799 25.23 -2.77 38.09
C TRP A 799 25.38 -4.05 37.24
N LEU A 800 26.56 -4.31 36.66
CA LEU A 800 26.83 -5.56 35.94
C LEU A 800 26.84 -6.79 36.86
N SER A 801 27.17 -6.61 38.14
CA SER A 801 27.15 -7.67 39.14
C SER A 801 25.73 -8.04 39.57
N CYS A 802 24.73 -7.22 39.21
CA CYS A 802 23.32 -7.48 39.51
C CYS A 802 22.70 -8.55 38.61
N PHE A 803 23.34 -8.91 37.48
CA PHE A 803 22.89 -10.04 36.67
C PHE A 803 23.00 -11.34 37.47
N PRO A 804 21.90 -12.09 37.68
CA PRO A 804 21.94 -13.31 38.46
C PRO A 804 22.78 -14.39 37.77
N GLU A 805 23.37 -15.31 38.54
CA GLU A 805 24.19 -16.41 38.00
C GLU A 805 23.42 -17.35 37.05
N SER A 806 22.09 -17.42 37.19
CA SER A 806 21.23 -18.18 36.28
C SER A 806 20.98 -17.50 34.93
N PHE A 807 21.40 -16.24 34.75
CA PHE A 807 21.12 -15.45 33.55
C PHE A 807 22.04 -15.83 32.38
N THR A 808 21.46 -16.18 31.22
CA THR A 808 22.22 -16.73 30.08
C THR A 808 21.76 -16.22 28.70
N SER A 809 20.72 -15.38 28.63
CA SER A 809 20.02 -15.04 27.37
C SER A 809 20.63 -13.91 26.55
N LEU A 810 21.67 -13.23 27.04
CA LEU A 810 22.22 -12.03 26.41
C LEU A 810 22.84 -12.32 25.03
N GLU A 811 22.41 -11.56 24.02
CA GLU A 811 22.98 -11.52 22.67
C GLU A 811 23.72 -10.20 22.39
N THR A 812 23.27 -9.09 22.98
CA THR A 812 23.87 -7.76 22.79
C THR A 812 24.08 -7.07 24.14
N LEU A 813 25.33 -6.66 24.39
CA LEU A 813 25.71 -5.82 25.51
C LEU A 813 26.57 -4.64 25.01
N ASN A 814 26.04 -3.42 25.12
CA ASN A 814 26.77 -2.22 24.79
C ASN A 814 26.67 -1.20 25.93
N PHE A 815 27.80 -0.91 26.56
CA PHE A 815 27.96 0.09 27.61
C PHE A 815 29.21 0.95 27.36
N ALA A 816 29.62 1.09 26.10
CA ALA A 816 30.87 1.75 25.75
C ALA A 816 30.98 3.22 26.19
N ASN A 817 29.84 3.87 26.44
CA ASN A 817 29.76 5.28 26.86
C ASN A 817 29.86 5.50 28.39
N LEU A 818 29.89 4.43 29.20
CA LEU A 818 30.09 4.56 30.64
C LEU A 818 31.58 4.76 30.96
N ASN A 819 31.89 5.56 31.99
CA ASN A 819 33.24 5.84 32.45
C ASN A 819 33.61 5.16 33.77
N SER A 820 32.65 4.58 34.50
CA SER A 820 32.88 3.91 35.77
C SER A 820 33.60 2.57 35.61
N ASP A 821 34.42 2.23 36.60
CA ASP A 821 35.09 0.93 36.66
C ASP A 821 34.07 -0.18 36.89
N VAL A 822 34.06 -1.13 35.97
CA VAL A 822 33.20 -2.32 36.04
C VAL A 822 33.93 -3.46 36.74
N CYS A 823 33.19 -4.28 37.49
CA CYS A 823 33.74 -5.51 38.05
C CYS A 823 34.06 -6.49 36.91
N PHE A 824 35.34 -6.62 36.55
CA PHE A 824 35.77 -7.49 35.46
C PHE A 824 35.35 -8.95 35.69
N ASP A 825 35.50 -9.48 36.90
CA ASP A 825 35.11 -10.86 37.23
C ASP A 825 33.62 -11.11 37.00
N ALA A 826 32.76 -10.11 37.22
CA ALA A 826 31.34 -10.20 36.94
C ALA A 826 31.07 -10.19 35.43
N LEU A 827 31.74 -9.31 34.69
CA LEU A 827 31.65 -9.21 33.24
C LEU A 827 32.15 -10.49 32.55
N GLU A 828 33.30 -11.02 32.97
CA GLU A 828 33.88 -12.24 32.43
C GLU A 828 32.95 -13.44 32.68
N ARG A 829 32.45 -13.62 33.91
CA ARG A 829 31.45 -14.66 34.20
C ARG A 829 30.19 -14.51 33.35
N LEU A 830 29.75 -13.28 33.08
CA LEU A 830 28.57 -13.02 32.24
C LEU A 830 28.83 -13.43 30.78
N VAL A 831 29.97 -13.04 30.23
CA VAL A 831 30.37 -13.45 28.87
C VAL A 831 30.54 -14.96 28.77
N ILE A 832 31.13 -15.61 29.78
CA ILE A 832 31.30 -17.06 29.81
C ILE A 832 29.97 -17.79 29.74
N ARG A 833 28.93 -17.35 30.47
CA ARG A 833 27.64 -18.06 30.52
C ARG A 833 26.70 -17.70 29.35
N CYS A 834 26.84 -16.51 28.76
CA CYS A 834 26.02 -16.06 27.63
C CYS A 834 26.59 -16.53 26.27
N LYS A 835 26.41 -17.81 25.94
CA LYS A 835 26.96 -18.43 24.71
C LYS A 835 26.36 -17.90 23.39
N SER A 836 25.26 -17.16 23.46
CA SER A 836 24.59 -16.54 22.31
C SER A 836 25.07 -15.11 22.03
N LEU A 837 26.04 -14.59 22.79
CA LEU A 837 26.55 -13.23 22.65
C LEU A 837 27.12 -12.98 21.24
N LYS A 838 26.56 -11.99 20.55
CA LYS A 838 26.94 -11.56 19.19
C LYS A 838 27.55 -10.17 19.19
N THR A 839 27.12 -9.29 20.10
CA THR A 839 27.61 -7.91 20.20
C THR A 839 28.11 -7.65 21.61
N LEU A 840 29.37 -7.26 21.71
CA LEU A 840 29.97 -6.82 22.98
C LEU A 840 30.71 -5.50 22.75
N LYS A 841 30.24 -4.41 23.35
CA LYS A 841 30.91 -3.10 23.30
C LYS A 841 31.15 -2.63 24.72
N VAL A 842 32.41 -2.72 25.14
CA VAL A 842 32.84 -2.38 26.50
C VAL A 842 33.29 -0.93 26.60
N ASN A 843 33.36 -0.40 27.81
CA ASN A 843 33.86 0.94 28.05
C ASN A 843 35.39 1.02 28.02
N LYS A 844 35.90 2.25 28.06
CA LYS A 844 37.33 2.57 27.97
C LYS A 844 38.17 1.91 29.07
N ASN A 845 37.61 1.60 30.24
CA ASN A 845 38.39 1.08 31.38
C ASN A 845 38.83 -0.39 31.21
N ILE A 846 38.30 -1.11 30.21
CA ILE A 846 38.77 -2.47 29.89
C ILE A 846 40.09 -2.39 29.12
N ASN A 847 41.15 -2.99 29.67
CA ASN A 847 42.48 -3.05 29.05
C ASN A 847 42.63 -4.22 28.06
N LEU A 848 43.78 -4.31 27.38
CA LEU A 848 44.02 -5.31 26.33
C LEU A 848 44.06 -6.75 26.86
N GLU A 849 44.62 -6.98 28.04
CA GLU A 849 44.64 -8.33 28.66
C GLU A 849 43.22 -8.80 29.01
N GLN A 850 42.42 -7.92 29.61
CA GLN A 850 41.02 -8.17 29.93
C GLN A 850 40.20 -8.40 28.65
N LEU A 851 40.42 -7.58 27.62
CA LEU A 851 39.78 -7.74 26.32
C LEU A 851 40.09 -9.11 25.70
N GLN A 852 41.36 -9.52 25.72
CA GLN A 852 41.82 -10.82 25.23
C GLN A 852 41.05 -11.98 25.90
N LYS A 853 40.87 -11.93 27.22
CA LYS A 853 40.08 -12.93 27.96
C LYS A 853 38.62 -12.92 27.52
N LEU A 854 37.98 -11.77 27.40
CA LEU A 854 36.57 -11.68 27.00
C LEU A 854 36.32 -12.26 25.61
N ILE A 855 37.14 -11.89 24.62
CA ILE A 855 36.95 -12.37 23.23
C ILE A 855 37.30 -13.85 23.09
N SER A 856 38.25 -14.37 23.88
CA SER A 856 38.57 -15.81 23.93
C SER A 856 37.38 -16.64 24.41
N HIS A 857 36.56 -16.10 25.33
CA HIS A 857 35.34 -16.75 25.81
C HIS A 857 34.14 -16.58 24.86
N ALA A 858 34.21 -15.66 23.90
CA ALA A 858 33.14 -15.34 22.96
C ALA A 858 33.60 -15.31 21.48
N PRO A 859 34.08 -16.44 20.92
CA PRO A 859 34.60 -16.49 19.54
C PRO A 859 33.52 -16.30 18.46
N ARG A 860 32.23 -16.29 18.83
CA ARG A 860 31.09 -16.09 17.91
C ARG A 860 30.68 -14.63 17.75
N LEU A 861 31.41 -13.69 18.36
CA LEU A 861 31.13 -12.26 18.24
C LEU A 861 31.11 -11.82 16.77
N MET A 862 30.11 -11.00 16.46
CA MET A 862 29.90 -10.33 15.18
C MET A 862 30.27 -8.85 15.26
N GLU A 863 30.05 -8.22 16.41
CA GLU A 863 30.45 -6.84 16.68
C GLU A 863 31.25 -6.75 17.99
N LEU A 864 32.38 -6.08 17.94
CA LEU A 864 33.22 -5.82 19.11
C LEU A 864 33.53 -4.32 19.22
N GLY A 865 33.22 -3.75 20.38
CA GLY A 865 33.72 -2.45 20.82
C GLY A 865 34.76 -2.69 21.89
N THR A 866 36.01 -2.30 21.62
CA THR A 866 37.12 -2.45 22.57
C THR A 866 37.12 -1.32 23.60
N GLY A 867 37.87 -1.50 24.68
CA GLY A 867 38.15 -0.43 25.64
C GLY A 867 39.35 0.41 25.21
N MET A 868 40.21 0.78 26.15
CA MET A 868 41.50 1.38 25.86
C MET A 868 42.37 0.40 25.07
N PHE A 869 42.87 0.84 23.93
CA PHE A 869 43.66 0.03 23.01
C PHE A 869 45.15 0.36 23.11
N ILE A 870 45.61 0.45 24.35
CA ILE A 870 46.98 0.79 24.74
C ILE A 870 47.34 0.06 26.02
N GLN A 871 48.42 -0.72 26.00
CA GLN A 871 48.99 -1.37 27.18
C GLN A 871 50.39 -1.87 26.85
N ASP A 872 51.34 -1.82 27.79
CA ASP A 872 52.64 -2.47 27.59
C ASP A 872 52.46 -4.01 27.67
N LEU A 873 52.49 -4.67 26.51
CA LEU A 873 52.34 -6.12 26.38
C LEU A 873 53.69 -6.80 26.13
N THR A 874 53.91 -7.95 26.77
CA THR A 874 55.00 -8.87 26.41
C THR A 874 54.74 -9.51 25.04
N ALA A 875 55.78 -10.06 24.41
CA ALA A 875 55.64 -10.75 23.12
C ALA A 875 54.62 -11.90 23.17
N ASN A 876 54.54 -12.63 24.30
CA ASN A 876 53.55 -13.69 24.49
C ASN A 876 52.12 -13.12 24.56
N GLN A 877 51.90 -12.07 25.34
CA GLN A 877 50.58 -11.43 25.45
C GLN A 877 50.11 -10.82 24.12
N HIS A 878 51.02 -10.26 23.31
CA HIS A 878 50.69 -9.79 21.97
C HIS A 878 50.24 -10.95 21.05
N SER A 879 50.96 -12.08 21.09
CA SER A 879 50.59 -13.28 20.33
C SER A 879 49.25 -13.88 20.78
N GLU A 880 48.95 -13.85 22.08
CA GLU A 880 47.67 -14.30 22.63
C GLU A 880 46.51 -13.42 22.19
N LEU A 881 46.69 -12.10 22.19
CA LEU A 881 45.70 -11.14 21.70
C LEU A 881 45.43 -11.32 20.20
N GLU A 882 46.48 -11.43 19.39
CA GLU A 882 46.37 -11.68 17.95
C GLU A 882 45.66 -13.01 17.64
N SER A 883 46.01 -14.08 18.37
CA SER A 883 45.35 -15.37 18.28
C SER A 883 43.86 -15.27 18.63
N ALA A 884 43.52 -14.51 19.67
CA ALA A 884 42.15 -14.33 20.11
C ALA A 884 41.31 -13.57 19.05
N PHE A 885 41.85 -12.53 18.42
CA PHE A 885 41.21 -11.88 17.27
C PHE A 885 41.07 -12.81 16.06
N ASN A 886 42.11 -13.60 15.77
CA ASN A 886 42.08 -14.58 14.69
C ASN A 886 40.97 -15.65 14.89
N ASN A 887 40.65 -16.01 16.13
CA ASN A 887 39.60 -16.98 16.44
C ASN A 887 38.18 -16.43 16.27
N CYS A 888 38.00 -15.10 16.29
CA CYS A 888 36.71 -14.43 16.08
C CYS A 888 36.34 -14.33 14.59
N LYS A 889 36.08 -15.47 13.94
CA LYS A 889 35.88 -15.55 12.48
C LYS A 889 34.65 -14.80 11.94
N ASN A 890 33.65 -14.56 12.78
CA ASN A 890 32.41 -13.87 12.40
C ASN A 890 32.46 -12.36 12.63
N LEU A 891 33.60 -11.81 13.01
CA LEU A 891 33.71 -10.40 13.39
C LEU A 891 33.63 -9.51 12.15
N HIS A 892 32.56 -8.71 12.07
CA HIS A 892 32.27 -7.83 10.95
C HIS A 892 32.30 -6.34 11.32
N THR A 893 32.22 -6.01 12.61
CA THR A 893 32.28 -4.64 13.13
C THR A 893 33.31 -4.53 14.25
N LEU A 894 34.20 -3.54 14.14
CA LEU A 894 35.13 -3.13 15.19
C LEU A 894 34.95 -1.64 15.53
N SER A 895 34.88 -1.33 16.82
CA SER A 895 34.76 0.03 17.37
C SER A 895 35.48 0.17 18.71
N GLY A 896 35.37 1.32 19.36
CA GLY A 896 35.99 1.57 20.67
C GLY A 896 37.37 2.17 20.47
N LEU A 897 38.39 1.31 20.35
CA LEU A 897 39.78 1.63 20.01
C LEU A 897 40.31 2.91 20.67
N TRP A 898 39.88 3.16 21.91
CA TRP A 898 40.17 4.41 22.62
C TRP A 898 41.68 4.52 22.83
N GLU A 899 42.26 5.69 22.52
CA GLU A 899 43.68 5.99 22.73
C GLU A 899 44.62 4.90 22.17
N THR A 900 44.52 4.61 20.87
CA THR A 900 45.33 3.56 20.22
C THR A 900 46.77 4.00 19.93
N LYS A 901 47.75 3.09 20.11
CA LYS A 901 49.12 3.24 19.58
C LYS A 901 49.33 2.36 18.35
N ALA A 902 50.15 2.84 17.42
CA ALA A 902 50.58 2.15 16.21
C ALA A 902 51.00 0.68 16.43
N LEU A 903 51.72 0.42 17.52
CA LEU A 903 52.29 -0.88 17.85
C LEU A 903 51.24 -1.99 18.02
N PHE A 904 50.00 -1.66 18.40
CA PHE A 904 48.97 -2.66 18.70
C PHE A 904 48.00 -2.91 17.55
N LEU A 905 47.96 -2.03 16.53
CA LEU A 905 47.10 -2.22 15.36
C LEU A 905 47.34 -3.54 14.60
N PRO A 906 48.57 -4.08 14.50
CA PRO A 906 48.81 -5.38 13.89
C PRO A 906 48.02 -6.53 14.52
N ALA A 907 47.69 -6.47 15.82
CA ALA A 907 46.88 -7.49 16.48
C ALA A 907 45.47 -7.61 15.88
N LEU A 908 44.98 -6.57 15.17
CA LEU A 908 43.68 -6.57 14.50
C LEU A 908 43.72 -7.20 13.11
N TYR A 909 44.89 -7.30 12.47
CA TYR A 909 45.03 -7.72 11.07
C TYR A 909 44.36 -9.06 10.76
N PRO A 910 44.42 -10.10 11.63
CA PRO A 910 43.74 -11.36 11.36
C PRO A 910 42.21 -11.25 11.28
N ALA A 911 41.60 -10.28 11.96
CA ALA A 911 40.16 -10.05 11.92
C ALA A 911 39.74 -9.16 10.74
N CYS A 912 40.61 -8.23 10.32
CA CYS A 912 40.34 -7.22 9.29
C CYS A 912 39.82 -7.77 7.95
N THR A 913 40.18 -9.00 7.58
CA THR A 913 39.72 -9.61 6.32
C THR A 913 38.19 -9.71 6.23
N ASN A 914 37.51 -9.94 7.36
CA ASN A 914 36.05 -10.10 7.43
C ASN A 914 35.32 -8.82 7.88
N VAL A 915 36.05 -7.78 8.26
CA VAL A 915 35.48 -6.55 8.78
C VAL A 915 34.84 -5.74 7.65
N THR A 916 33.57 -5.38 7.86
CA THR A 916 32.79 -4.54 6.95
C THR A 916 32.53 -3.15 7.54
N PHE A 917 32.67 -2.98 8.86
CA PHE A 917 32.56 -1.70 9.53
C PHE A 917 33.73 -1.48 10.51
N LEU A 918 34.50 -0.41 10.27
CA LEU A 918 35.51 0.11 11.19
C LEU A 918 35.08 1.47 11.73
N ASN A 919 35.16 1.62 13.05
CA ASN A 919 34.88 2.88 13.72
C ASN A 919 36.07 3.34 14.57
N PHE A 920 36.81 4.31 14.04
CA PHE A 920 37.92 5.05 14.65
C PHE A 920 37.50 6.44 15.16
N SER A 921 36.21 6.69 15.42
CA SER A 921 35.72 8.00 15.90
C SER A 921 36.34 8.46 17.23
N TYR A 922 37.00 7.57 17.98
CA TYR A 922 37.63 7.86 19.28
C TYR A 922 39.14 7.58 19.29
N ALA A 923 39.72 7.36 18.12
CA ALA A 923 41.07 6.84 17.97
C ALA A 923 41.89 7.77 17.07
N VAL A 924 42.93 8.39 17.64
CA VAL A 924 43.88 9.20 16.89
C VAL A 924 44.87 8.27 16.20
N VAL A 925 44.76 8.13 14.88
CA VAL A 925 45.64 7.27 14.07
C VAL A 925 46.28 8.11 12.97
N ARG A 926 47.61 8.04 12.85
CA ARG A 926 48.35 8.71 11.78
C ARG A 926 48.27 7.93 10.47
N SER A 927 48.48 8.63 9.36
CA SER A 927 48.23 8.10 8.01
C SER A 927 49.02 6.82 7.65
N PRO A 928 50.34 6.68 7.97
CA PRO A 928 51.10 5.49 7.58
C PRO A 928 50.57 4.20 8.21
N GLU A 929 50.27 4.25 9.51
CA GLU A 929 49.80 3.09 10.26
C GLU A 929 48.35 2.74 9.89
N PHE A 930 47.54 3.76 9.64
CA PHE A 930 46.19 3.58 9.13
C PHE A 930 46.18 2.92 7.74
N ALA A 931 47.07 3.34 6.83
CA ALA A 931 47.19 2.74 5.51
C ALA A 931 47.59 1.26 5.58
N SER A 932 48.52 0.90 6.48
CA SER A 932 48.91 -0.49 6.71
C SER A 932 47.71 -1.34 7.16
N LEU A 933 46.89 -0.83 8.08
CA LEU A 933 45.66 -1.51 8.51
C LEU A 933 44.66 -1.70 7.36
N LEU A 934 44.41 -0.65 6.58
CA LEU A 934 43.43 -0.69 5.48
C LEU A 934 43.81 -1.68 4.38
N SER A 935 45.10 -1.93 4.15
CA SER A 935 45.54 -2.96 3.19
C SER A 935 45.05 -4.38 3.56
N HIS A 936 44.67 -4.60 4.82
CA HIS A 936 44.11 -5.86 5.31
C HIS A 936 42.57 -5.88 5.37
N CYS A 937 41.89 -4.80 4.92
CA CYS A 937 40.44 -4.62 5.02
C CYS A 937 39.71 -4.57 3.66
N PRO A 938 39.84 -5.58 2.78
CA PRO A 938 39.31 -5.51 1.40
C PRO A 938 37.78 -5.45 1.32
N ASN A 939 37.09 -5.89 2.39
CA ASN A 939 35.63 -5.98 2.46
C ASN A 939 34.98 -4.78 3.18
N LEU A 940 35.74 -3.72 3.45
CA LEU A 940 35.26 -2.58 4.21
C LEU A 940 34.15 -1.83 3.44
N ARG A 941 33.00 -1.67 4.10
CA ARG A 941 31.81 -0.98 3.55
C ARG A 941 31.50 0.31 4.30
N ARG A 942 31.78 0.37 5.59
CA ARG A 942 31.55 1.54 6.43
C ARG A 942 32.81 1.90 7.18
N LEU A 943 33.16 3.18 7.17
CA LEU A 943 34.35 3.67 7.84
C LEU A 943 34.07 5.01 8.51
N TRP A 944 34.30 5.06 9.81
CA TRP A 944 34.25 6.29 10.60
C TRP A 944 35.66 6.58 11.12
N VAL A 945 36.16 7.79 10.92
CA VAL A 945 37.53 8.22 11.27
C VAL A 945 37.54 9.65 11.77
N LEU A 946 38.59 10.03 12.49
CA LEU A 946 38.94 11.43 12.76
C LEU A 946 39.69 12.04 11.56
N ASP A 947 39.70 13.36 11.45
CA ASP A 947 40.42 14.12 10.42
C ASP A 947 41.95 14.08 10.58
N THR A 948 42.44 13.56 11.70
CA THR A 948 43.85 13.27 11.97
C THR A 948 44.48 12.24 11.02
N VAL A 949 43.67 11.51 10.26
CA VAL A 949 44.16 10.64 9.18
C VAL A 949 44.74 11.43 8.01
N GLU A 950 44.40 12.72 7.90
CA GLU A 950 44.81 13.64 6.83
C GLU A 950 44.45 13.13 5.42
N ASP A 951 44.75 13.92 4.39
CA ASP A 951 44.49 13.52 3.00
C ASP A 951 45.21 12.24 2.60
N LYS A 952 46.39 11.97 3.18
CA LYS A 952 47.14 10.74 2.93
C LYS A 952 46.43 9.49 3.45
N GLY A 953 45.74 9.58 4.59
CA GLY A 953 44.90 8.50 5.08
C GLY A 953 43.67 8.29 4.18
N LEU A 954 43.08 9.38 3.67
CA LEU A 954 41.95 9.29 2.73
C LEU A 954 42.36 8.72 1.35
N GLU A 955 43.57 9.04 0.87
CA GLU A 955 44.17 8.43 -0.32
C GLU A 955 44.34 6.91 -0.13
N ALA A 956 44.75 6.47 1.06
CA ALA A 956 44.83 5.05 1.39
C ALA A 956 43.46 4.37 1.40
N ILE A 957 42.39 5.05 1.84
CA ILE A 957 41.00 4.56 1.71
C ILE A 957 40.65 4.36 0.24
N GLY A 958 40.88 5.37 -0.60
CA GLY A 958 40.63 5.27 -2.05
C GLY A 958 41.40 4.13 -2.70
N THR A 959 42.60 3.83 -2.22
CA THR A 959 43.45 2.77 -2.78
C THR A 959 43.00 1.36 -2.35
N HIS A 960 42.62 1.17 -1.09
CA HIS A 960 42.44 -0.16 -0.50
C HIS A 960 40.98 -0.59 -0.28
N CYS A 961 40.02 0.34 -0.33
CA CYS A 961 38.62 0.09 0.07
C CYS A 961 37.60 0.31 -1.07
N PRO A 962 37.68 -0.41 -2.20
CA PRO A 962 36.80 -0.16 -3.36
C PRO A 962 35.31 -0.47 -3.11
N LEU A 963 35.00 -1.19 -2.03
CA LEU A 963 33.64 -1.57 -1.62
C LEU A 963 33.01 -0.58 -0.64
N LEU A 964 33.67 0.54 -0.33
CA LEU A 964 33.18 1.50 0.65
C LEU A 964 31.85 2.13 0.20
N GLU A 965 30.84 2.07 1.08
CA GLU A 965 29.47 2.57 0.89
C GLU A 965 29.20 3.80 1.77
N GLU A 966 29.79 3.84 2.96
CA GLU A 966 29.65 4.91 3.96
C GLU A 966 31.01 5.40 4.47
N LEU A 967 31.25 6.71 4.36
CA LEU A 967 32.38 7.39 4.98
C LEU A 967 31.89 8.47 5.95
N ARG A 968 32.43 8.47 7.17
CA ARG A 968 32.31 9.60 8.10
C ARG A 968 33.67 10.06 8.55
N VAL A 969 33.98 11.32 8.33
CA VAL A 969 35.18 11.97 8.83
C VAL A 969 34.76 13.00 9.86
N PHE A 970 35.17 12.82 11.11
CA PHE A 970 34.86 13.69 12.24
C PHE A 970 36.05 14.61 12.55
N PRO A 971 35.83 15.82 13.04
CA PRO A 971 36.92 16.68 13.49
C PRO A 971 37.44 16.20 14.84
N ASP A 972 38.76 16.08 15.00
CA ASP A 972 39.40 15.78 16.28
C ASP A 972 39.24 16.95 17.26
N ASN A 973 39.58 18.16 16.82
CA ASN A 973 39.36 19.39 17.57
C ASN A 973 38.54 20.42 16.75
N PRO A 974 37.21 20.45 16.90
CA PRO A 974 36.35 21.35 16.14
C PRO A 974 36.39 22.82 16.61
N PHE A 975 37.00 23.12 17.77
CA PHE A 975 36.96 24.45 18.38
C PHE A 975 38.30 25.20 18.32
N ASP A 976 39.37 24.55 17.88
CA ASP A 976 40.70 25.15 17.78
C ASP A 976 40.95 25.70 16.36
N PRO A 977 41.01 27.03 16.18
CA PRO A 977 41.25 27.67 14.89
C PRO A 977 42.74 27.65 14.48
N GLU A 978 43.68 27.32 15.37
CA GLU A 978 45.12 27.32 15.10
C GLU A 978 45.62 26.00 14.47
N VAL A 979 44.80 24.96 14.46
CA VAL A 979 45.14 23.68 13.84
C VAL A 979 45.04 23.79 12.31
N ILE A 980 46.19 23.92 11.64
CA ILE A 980 46.34 24.00 10.17
C ILE A 980 46.22 22.61 9.50
N HIS A 981 46.38 21.52 10.27
CA HIS A 981 46.45 20.15 9.76
C HIS A 981 45.08 19.43 9.83
N GLY A 982 44.78 18.57 8.85
CA GLY A 982 43.53 17.82 8.77
C GLY A 982 43.22 17.36 7.34
N VAL A 983 41.97 16.98 7.09
CA VAL A 983 41.50 16.58 5.76
C VAL A 983 41.01 17.78 4.93
N THR A 984 41.27 17.73 3.62
CA THR A 984 40.85 18.76 2.65
C THR A 984 39.94 18.16 1.58
N GLU A 985 39.61 18.93 0.55
CA GLU A 985 38.92 18.42 -0.64
C GLU A 985 39.75 17.40 -1.43
N SER A 986 41.08 17.44 -1.34
CA SER A 986 41.99 16.52 -2.03
C SER A 986 41.81 15.07 -1.58
N GLY A 987 41.77 14.83 -0.26
CA GLY A 987 41.52 13.50 0.28
C GLY A 987 40.12 12.98 -0.07
N PHE A 988 39.09 13.85 -0.06
CA PHE A 988 37.74 13.44 -0.46
C PHE A 988 37.66 13.10 -1.95
N LEU A 989 38.36 13.85 -2.81
CA LEU A 989 38.51 13.52 -4.22
C LEU A 989 39.15 12.14 -4.40
N ALA A 990 40.26 11.86 -3.70
CA ALA A 990 40.94 10.55 -3.76
C ALA A 990 39.99 9.39 -3.38
N VAL A 991 39.19 9.55 -2.32
CA VAL A 991 38.16 8.57 -1.96
C VAL A 991 37.14 8.40 -3.08
N SER A 992 36.65 9.49 -3.67
CA SER A 992 35.63 9.42 -4.73
C SER A 992 36.13 8.68 -5.97
N PHE A 993 37.41 8.79 -6.31
CA PHE A 993 38.01 8.05 -7.43
C PHE A 993 38.13 6.55 -7.15
N GLY A 994 38.49 6.19 -5.91
CA GLY A 994 38.73 4.80 -5.52
C GLY A 994 37.49 4.02 -5.08
N CYS A 995 36.44 4.70 -4.60
CA CYS A 995 35.28 4.09 -3.94
C CYS A 995 33.98 4.34 -4.72
N PRO A 996 33.73 3.66 -5.87
CA PRO A 996 32.58 3.93 -6.73
C PRO A 996 31.23 3.58 -6.09
N LYS A 997 31.23 2.79 -5.01
CA LYS A 997 30.02 2.41 -4.26
C LYS A 997 29.62 3.42 -3.19
N LEU A 998 30.43 4.46 -2.97
CA LEU A 998 30.19 5.44 -1.92
C LEU A 998 28.87 6.18 -2.20
N HIS A 999 27.93 6.09 -1.27
CA HIS A 999 26.64 6.75 -1.39
C HIS A 999 26.17 7.42 -0.10
N TYR A 1000 26.93 7.30 0.99
CA TYR A 1000 26.66 7.95 2.26
C TYR A 1000 27.92 8.66 2.75
N VAL A 1001 27.85 9.98 2.92
CA VAL A 1001 28.97 10.75 3.46
C VAL A 1001 28.55 11.71 4.56
N LEU A 1002 29.38 11.80 5.60
CA LEU A 1002 29.48 12.93 6.53
C LEU A 1002 30.93 13.39 6.55
N TYR A 1003 31.19 14.59 6.08
CA TYR A 1003 32.55 15.10 5.94
C TYR A 1003 32.69 16.44 6.63
N PHE A 1004 33.55 16.50 7.64
CA PHE A 1004 33.96 17.75 8.27
C PHE A 1004 35.34 18.16 7.73
N CYS A 1005 35.48 19.41 7.31
CA CYS A 1005 36.73 19.96 6.80
C CYS A 1005 36.81 21.48 7.03
N ARG A 1006 37.99 22.08 6.83
CA ARG A 1006 38.19 23.53 6.96
C ARG A 1006 38.04 24.30 5.64
N GLN A 1007 38.26 23.64 4.51
CA GLN A 1007 38.20 24.23 3.17
C GLN A 1007 37.51 23.27 2.19
N MET A 1008 36.96 23.83 1.10
CA MET A 1008 36.35 23.08 -0.01
C MET A 1008 36.27 23.96 -1.27
N THR A 1009 36.15 23.35 -2.44
CA THR A 1009 35.90 24.07 -3.71
C THR A 1009 34.67 23.55 -4.44
N ASN A 1010 34.07 24.39 -5.28
CA ASN A 1010 33.01 24.06 -6.21
C ASN A 1010 33.43 22.93 -7.16
N ALA A 1011 34.65 23.04 -7.72
CA ALA A 1011 35.20 22.07 -8.66
C ALA A 1011 35.41 20.67 -8.04
N ALA A 1012 35.86 20.62 -6.78
CA ALA A 1012 36.06 19.35 -6.07
C ALA A 1012 34.72 18.64 -5.84
N VAL A 1013 33.73 19.33 -5.28
CA VAL A 1013 32.40 18.74 -5.02
C VAL A 1013 31.75 18.25 -6.32
N ALA A 1014 31.80 19.04 -7.39
CA ALA A 1014 31.28 18.65 -8.69
C ALA A 1014 31.95 17.37 -9.24
N SER A 1015 33.27 17.24 -9.05
CA SER A 1015 34.01 16.05 -9.46
C SER A 1015 33.67 14.83 -8.58
N ILE A 1016 33.55 15.00 -7.26
CA ILE A 1016 33.18 13.94 -6.32
C ILE A 1016 31.83 13.31 -6.68
N VAL A 1017 30.80 14.12 -6.91
CA VAL A 1017 29.47 13.60 -7.24
C VAL A 1017 29.37 13.05 -8.65
N LYS A 1018 30.26 13.48 -9.56
CA LYS A 1018 30.39 12.88 -10.89
C LYS A 1018 31.01 11.48 -10.81
N ASN A 1019 32.01 11.30 -9.94
CA ASN A 1019 32.63 10.00 -9.69
C ASN A 1019 31.67 9.04 -8.95
N CYS A 1020 30.89 9.58 -8.00
CA CYS A 1020 29.95 8.83 -7.19
C CYS A 1020 28.51 9.39 -7.32
N PRO A 1021 27.81 9.19 -8.47
CA PRO A 1021 26.46 9.74 -8.68
C PRO A 1021 25.38 9.08 -7.82
N GLY A 1022 25.73 7.98 -7.14
CA GLY A 1022 24.83 7.16 -6.33
C GLY A 1022 24.47 7.75 -4.96
N PHE A 1023 24.96 8.93 -4.58
CA PHE A 1023 24.73 9.49 -3.24
C PHE A 1023 23.24 9.54 -2.87
N THR A 1024 22.94 8.93 -1.72
CA THR A 1024 21.64 9.04 -1.04
C THR A 1024 21.73 10.00 0.16
N HIS A 1025 22.92 10.12 0.77
CA HIS A 1025 23.18 10.98 1.91
C HIS A 1025 24.47 11.76 1.65
N PHE A 1026 24.35 13.08 1.53
CA PHE A 1026 25.49 13.97 1.32
C PHE A 1026 25.49 15.05 2.38
N ARG A 1027 26.40 14.96 3.35
CA ARG A 1027 26.49 15.92 4.46
C ARG A 1027 27.90 16.48 4.51
N LEU A 1028 28.05 17.69 4.01
CA LEU A 1028 29.30 18.42 4.07
C LEU A 1028 29.18 19.48 5.17
N CYS A 1029 30.20 19.58 6.02
CA CYS A 1029 30.29 20.57 7.08
C CYS A 1029 31.65 21.26 7.03
N ILE A 1030 31.68 22.42 6.39
CA ILE A 1030 32.83 23.32 6.43
C ILE A 1030 32.78 24.04 7.77
N MET A 1031 33.81 23.81 8.59
CA MET A 1031 33.77 24.14 10.02
C MET A 1031 33.65 25.64 10.28
N GLU A 1032 34.33 26.46 9.48
CA GLU A 1032 34.21 27.91 9.60
C GLU A 1032 32.97 28.40 8.82
N PRO A 1033 31.99 29.05 9.50
CA PRO A 1033 30.76 29.51 8.87
C PRO A 1033 31.02 30.51 7.73
N GLY A 1034 30.26 30.40 6.65
CA GLY A 1034 30.32 31.37 5.56
C GLY A 1034 31.60 31.36 4.73
N LYS A 1035 32.42 30.30 4.79
CA LYS A 1035 33.60 30.15 3.92
C LYS A 1035 33.23 29.99 2.45
N PRO A 1036 33.77 30.83 1.54
CA PRO A 1036 33.60 30.62 0.10
C PRO A 1036 34.50 29.48 -0.40
N ASP A 1037 34.38 29.18 -1.70
CA ASP A 1037 35.41 28.45 -2.42
C ASP A 1037 36.77 29.12 -2.18
N TYR A 1038 37.73 28.40 -1.60
CA TYR A 1038 38.99 29.02 -1.19
C TYR A 1038 39.92 29.36 -2.37
N LEU A 1039 39.67 28.84 -3.58
CA LEU A 1039 40.44 29.15 -4.78
C LEU A 1039 39.81 30.29 -5.59
N THR A 1040 38.49 30.28 -5.74
CA THR A 1040 37.77 31.28 -6.58
C THR A 1040 37.18 32.43 -5.78
N ASN A 1041 37.08 32.29 -4.44
CA ASN A 1041 36.39 33.20 -3.54
C ASN A 1041 34.89 33.38 -3.86
N GLU A 1042 34.32 32.48 -4.66
CA GLU A 1042 32.90 32.48 -5.00
C GLU A 1042 32.06 31.75 -3.93
N PRO A 1043 30.75 32.04 -3.83
CA PRO A 1043 29.83 31.20 -3.09
C PRO A 1043 29.88 29.73 -3.55
N MET A 1044 29.57 28.82 -2.63
CA MET A 1044 29.53 27.39 -2.88
C MET A 1044 28.22 26.91 -3.54
N ASP A 1045 27.54 27.81 -4.26
CA ASP A 1045 26.24 27.51 -4.87
C ASP A 1045 26.34 26.42 -5.95
N GLU A 1046 27.41 26.45 -6.75
CA GLU A 1046 27.63 25.45 -7.79
C GLU A 1046 28.02 24.08 -7.24
N ALA A 1047 28.70 23.99 -6.09
CA ALA A 1047 28.99 22.74 -5.40
C ALA A 1047 27.69 21.99 -5.08
N PHE A 1048 26.79 22.63 -4.33
CA PHE A 1048 25.53 21.99 -3.94
C PHE A 1048 24.56 21.88 -5.11
N GLY A 1049 24.63 22.80 -6.08
CA GLY A 1049 23.98 22.68 -7.38
C GLY A 1049 24.37 21.38 -8.09
N ALA A 1050 25.67 21.08 -8.20
CA ALA A 1050 26.17 19.85 -8.81
C ALA A 1050 25.70 18.60 -8.04
N VAL A 1051 25.70 18.65 -6.70
CA VAL A 1051 25.19 17.56 -5.85
C VAL A 1051 23.74 17.23 -6.21
N VAL A 1052 22.84 18.21 -6.20
CA VAL A 1052 21.41 17.96 -6.43
C VAL A 1052 21.07 17.70 -7.90
N LYS A 1053 21.84 18.24 -8.86
CA LYS A 1053 21.70 17.95 -10.30
C LYS A 1053 22.14 16.53 -10.63
N THR A 1054 23.20 16.02 -10.00
CA THR A 1054 23.81 14.72 -10.32
C THR A 1054 23.23 13.57 -9.50
N CYS A 1055 23.04 13.78 -8.20
CA CYS A 1055 22.65 12.72 -7.25
C CYS A 1055 21.12 12.58 -7.19
N THR A 1056 20.51 11.99 -8.21
CA THR A 1056 19.04 11.90 -8.32
C THR A 1056 18.37 11.05 -7.23
N LYS A 1057 19.13 10.22 -6.51
CA LYS A 1057 18.66 9.40 -5.38
C LYS A 1057 18.87 10.07 -4.01
N LEU A 1058 19.29 11.34 -3.98
CA LEU A 1058 19.58 12.06 -2.74
C LEU A 1058 18.34 12.18 -1.85
N GLN A 1059 18.45 11.67 -0.63
CA GLN A 1059 17.40 11.66 0.40
C GLN A 1059 17.75 12.57 1.58
N ARG A 1060 19.04 12.80 1.85
CA ARG A 1060 19.50 13.67 2.93
C ARG A 1060 20.64 14.56 2.49
N LEU A 1061 20.47 15.85 2.73
CA LEU A 1061 21.45 16.88 2.42
C LEU A 1061 21.72 17.73 3.66
N ALA A 1062 23.00 18.02 3.94
CA ALA A 1062 23.40 19.09 4.84
C ALA A 1062 24.34 20.02 4.08
N VAL A 1063 24.04 21.31 4.13
CA VAL A 1063 24.77 22.37 3.42
C VAL A 1063 25.53 23.26 4.40
N SER A 1064 26.69 23.78 3.95
CA SER A 1064 27.60 24.63 4.73
C SER A 1064 28.48 25.46 3.78
N GLY A 1065 29.19 26.46 4.29
CA GLY A 1065 29.98 27.40 3.48
C GLY A 1065 29.18 28.66 3.13
N LEU A 1066 29.76 29.53 2.30
CA LEU A 1066 29.08 30.73 1.79
C LEU A 1066 28.04 30.31 0.76
N LEU A 1067 26.77 30.45 1.09
CA LEU A 1067 25.66 30.02 0.22
C LEU A 1067 24.64 31.14 0.06
N THR A 1068 24.23 31.40 -1.18
CA THR A 1068 23.19 32.38 -1.49
C THR A 1068 21.84 31.68 -1.70
N ASP A 1069 20.79 32.45 -2.03
CA ASP A 1069 19.49 31.88 -2.39
C ASP A 1069 19.56 30.96 -3.62
N LEU A 1070 20.58 31.09 -4.47
CA LEU A 1070 20.78 30.26 -5.67
C LEU A 1070 20.94 28.77 -5.32
N THR A 1071 21.67 28.44 -4.25
CA THR A 1071 21.76 27.05 -3.74
C THR A 1071 20.37 26.46 -3.51
N PHE A 1072 19.49 27.23 -2.87
CA PHE A 1072 18.16 26.76 -2.50
C PHE A 1072 17.21 26.69 -3.70
N GLU A 1073 17.39 27.56 -4.69
CA GLU A 1073 16.73 27.42 -5.99
C GLU A 1073 17.12 26.10 -6.65
N TYR A 1074 18.41 25.76 -6.69
CA TYR A 1074 18.86 24.46 -7.21
C TYR A 1074 18.29 23.28 -6.42
N ILE A 1075 18.29 23.35 -5.09
CA ILE A 1075 17.70 22.31 -4.25
C ILE A 1075 16.21 22.14 -4.57
N GLY A 1076 15.44 23.23 -4.58
CA GLY A 1076 14.02 23.20 -4.93
C GLY A 1076 13.76 22.65 -6.33
N LYS A 1077 14.61 23.01 -7.30
CA LYS A 1077 14.47 22.59 -8.69
C LYS A 1077 14.80 21.11 -8.91
N TYR A 1078 15.88 20.60 -8.34
CA TYR A 1078 16.42 19.28 -8.69
C TYR A 1078 16.29 18.21 -7.61
N ALA A 1079 16.25 18.56 -6.32
CA ALA A 1079 16.29 17.58 -5.21
C ALA A 1079 14.93 16.93 -4.90
N LYS A 1080 14.27 16.33 -5.90
CA LYS A 1080 12.89 15.80 -5.77
C LYS A 1080 12.73 14.63 -4.80
N ASN A 1081 13.82 13.90 -4.53
CA ASN A 1081 13.85 12.78 -3.59
C ASN A 1081 14.26 13.15 -2.16
N LEU A 1082 14.57 14.43 -1.91
CA LEU A 1082 15.08 14.90 -0.64
C LEU A 1082 14.03 14.77 0.47
N GLU A 1083 14.34 14.01 1.51
CA GLU A 1083 13.48 13.82 2.69
C GLU A 1083 13.93 14.67 3.89
N THR A 1084 15.22 14.99 3.99
CA THR A 1084 15.79 15.78 5.11
C THR A 1084 16.81 16.77 4.61
N LEU A 1085 16.60 18.05 4.93
CA LEU A 1085 17.56 19.13 4.65
C LEU A 1085 17.99 19.78 5.98
N SER A 1086 19.30 19.88 6.19
CA SER A 1086 19.91 20.65 7.28
C SER A 1086 20.65 21.86 6.71
N VAL A 1087 20.37 23.04 7.25
CA VAL A 1087 20.88 24.35 6.79
C VAL A 1087 21.45 25.10 7.99
N ALA A 1088 22.65 25.64 7.84
CA ALA A 1088 23.27 26.52 8.83
C ALA A 1088 24.02 27.65 8.12
N PHE A 1089 23.88 28.89 8.59
CA PHE A 1089 24.63 30.06 8.08
C PHE A 1089 24.53 30.25 6.56
N ALA A 1090 23.33 30.08 5.99
CA ALA A 1090 23.15 30.02 4.54
C ALA A 1090 21.89 30.76 4.08
N GLY A 1091 21.94 31.28 2.85
CA GLY A 1091 20.85 32.02 2.22
C GLY A 1091 21.00 33.52 2.38
N SER A 1092 20.20 34.27 1.61
CA SER A 1092 20.23 35.72 1.57
C SER A 1092 18.87 36.33 1.90
N SER A 1093 17.78 35.63 1.58
CA SER A 1093 16.41 36.11 1.83
C SER A 1093 15.42 34.96 2.04
N ASP A 1094 14.17 35.30 2.37
CA ASP A 1094 13.06 34.33 2.46
C ASP A 1094 12.83 33.49 1.20
N TRP A 1095 13.30 33.98 0.05
CA TRP A 1095 13.20 33.29 -1.23
C TRP A 1095 13.83 31.89 -1.19
N GLY A 1096 14.99 31.74 -0.53
CA GLY A 1096 15.68 30.45 -0.47
C GLY A 1096 14.82 29.35 0.15
N MET A 1097 14.28 29.57 1.34
CA MET A 1097 13.41 28.59 2.00
C MET A 1097 12.11 28.36 1.21
N ARG A 1098 11.54 29.39 0.57
CA ARG A 1098 10.37 29.25 -0.31
C ARG A 1098 10.64 28.32 -1.49
N CYS A 1099 11.81 28.40 -2.13
CA CYS A 1099 12.21 27.48 -3.20
C CYS A 1099 12.26 26.03 -2.71
N VAL A 1100 12.79 25.79 -1.51
CA VAL A 1100 12.85 24.45 -0.92
C VAL A 1100 11.45 23.90 -0.66
N LEU A 1101 10.59 24.67 0.02
CA LEU A 1101 9.26 24.23 0.43
C LEU A 1101 8.34 23.98 -0.77
N SER A 1102 8.42 24.82 -1.80
CA SER A 1102 7.66 24.65 -3.06
C SER A 1102 8.21 23.53 -3.94
N GLY A 1103 9.53 23.36 -3.99
CA GLY A 1103 10.19 22.46 -4.94
C GLY A 1103 10.41 21.02 -4.46
N CYS A 1104 10.61 20.80 -3.16
CA CYS A 1104 10.97 19.48 -2.59
C CYS A 1104 9.73 18.68 -2.18
N SER A 1105 9.18 17.89 -3.11
CA SER A 1105 7.93 17.16 -2.91
C SER A 1105 7.99 16.10 -1.80
N LYS A 1106 9.12 15.43 -1.60
CA LYS A 1106 9.29 14.38 -0.57
C LYS A 1106 9.85 14.86 0.77
N LEU A 1107 10.02 16.17 0.96
CA LEU A 1107 10.61 16.73 2.17
C LEU A 1107 9.77 16.35 3.41
N ARG A 1108 10.43 15.74 4.40
CA ARG A 1108 9.82 15.34 5.68
C ARG A 1108 10.39 16.12 6.85
N LYS A 1109 11.62 16.60 6.76
CA LYS A 1109 12.30 17.34 7.83
C LYS A 1109 13.10 18.49 7.26
N LEU A 1110 12.90 19.66 7.82
CA LEU A 1110 13.69 20.84 7.53
C LEU A 1110 14.27 21.36 8.85
N GLU A 1111 15.58 21.47 8.88
CA GLU A 1111 16.39 21.82 10.05
C GLU A 1111 17.22 23.05 9.70
N ILE A 1112 16.86 24.24 10.20
CA ILE A 1112 17.50 25.50 9.82
C ILE A 1112 18.05 26.18 11.08
N ARG A 1113 19.27 26.72 10.98
CA ARG A 1113 19.81 27.64 11.98
C ARG A 1113 20.55 28.81 11.37
N ASP A 1114 20.62 29.93 12.10
CA ASP A 1114 21.48 31.07 11.81
C ASP A 1114 21.37 31.56 10.35
N SER A 1115 20.14 31.61 9.83
CA SER A 1115 19.85 31.89 8.41
C SER A 1115 18.86 33.04 8.30
N PRO A 1116 18.93 33.89 7.26
CA PRO A 1116 18.13 35.11 7.15
C PRO A 1116 16.67 34.86 6.73
N PHE A 1117 16.08 33.74 7.14
CA PHE A 1117 14.68 33.40 6.86
C PHE A 1117 13.78 33.88 8.00
N GLY A 1118 12.71 34.59 7.68
CA GLY A 1118 11.71 35.14 8.57
C GLY A 1118 10.29 34.65 8.27
N ASN A 1119 9.31 35.52 8.51
CA ASN A 1119 7.90 35.14 8.50
C ASN A 1119 7.39 34.71 7.12
N GLU A 1120 7.80 35.37 6.04
CA GLU A 1120 7.36 35.01 4.69
C GLU A 1120 7.84 33.61 4.30
N ALA A 1121 9.09 33.27 4.63
CA ALA A 1121 9.61 31.92 4.46
C ALA A 1121 8.83 30.89 5.27
N LEU A 1122 8.55 31.18 6.55
CA LEU A 1122 7.76 30.30 7.41
C LEU A 1122 6.36 30.07 6.84
N LEU A 1123 5.65 31.13 6.42
CA LEU A 1123 4.27 31.04 5.94
C LEU A 1123 4.17 30.45 4.53
N SER A 1124 5.25 30.50 3.72
CA SER A 1124 5.29 29.84 2.42
C SER A 1124 5.11 28.31 2.47
N GLY A 1125 5.25 27.71 3.65
CA GLY A 1125 5.12 26.26 3.87
C GLY A 1125 3.73 25.76 4.30
N ILE A 1126 2.71 26.63 4.36
CA ILE A 1126 1.36 26.28 4.86
C ILE A 1126 0.81 25.00 4.22
N GLU A 1127 0.87 24.88 2.88
CA GLU A 1127 0.39 23.70 2.15
C GLU A 1127 1.28 22.45 2.36
N LYS A 1128 2.49 22.62 2.90
CA LYS A 1128 3.51 21.58 3.01
C LYS A 1128 3.59 20.95 4.38
N TYR A 1129 3.39 21.71 5.46
CA TYR A 1129 3.73 21.27 6.81
C TYR A 1129 2.98 20.02 7.27
N GLU A 1130 1.73 19.83 6.84
CA GLU A 1130 0.99 18.60 7.15
C GLU A 1130 1.58 17.34 6.49
N SER A 1131 2.32 17.48 5.39
CA SER A 1131 3.05 16.38 4.76
C SER A 1131 4.41 16.11 5.42
N MET A 1132 4.94 17.10 6.13
CA MET A 1132 6.22 17.04 6.84
C MET A 1132 6.07 16.42 8.23
N ARG A 1133 7.17 15.87 8.75
CA ARG A 1133 7.24 15.44 10.14
C ARG A 1133 7.48 16.63 11.07
N SER A 1134 8.42 17.49 10.71
CA SER A 1134 8.78 18.64 11.53
C SER A 1134 9.61 19.67 10.77
N LEU A 1135 9.52 20.92 11.23
CA LEU A 1135 10.41 22.03 10.93
C LEU A 1135 11.08 22.48 12.24
N TRP A 1136 12.39 22.70 12.19
CA TRP A 1136 13.13 23.41 13.23
C TRP A 1136 13.74 24.67 12.63
N MET A 1137 13.58 25.80 13.32
CA MET A 1137 14.27 27.05 13.02
C MET A 1137 14.85 27.63 14.31
N SER A 1138 16.12 28.03 14.30
CA SER A 1138 16.75 28.73 15.42
C SER A 1138 17.64 29.87 14.94
N ALA A 1139 17.71 30.97 15.69
CA ALA A 1139 18.48 32.15 15.28
C ALA A 1139 18.14 32.63 13.85
N CYS A 1140 16.84 32.64 13.53
CA CYS A 1140 16.27 33.08 12.25
C CYS A 1140 15.50 34.39 12.46
N LYS A 1141 15.02 35.03 11.39
CA LYS A 1141 14.28 36.32 11.44
C LYS A 1141 12.78 36.15 11.69
N VAL A 1142 12.37 35.08 12.39
CA VAL A 1142 10.96 34.76 12.61
C VAL A 1142 10.45 35.42 13.89
N THR A 1143 9.25 35.98 13.84
CA THR A 1143 8.61 36.66 14.98
C THR A 1143 7.56 35.78 15.66
N LYS A 1144 7.23 36.09 16.92
CA LYS A 1144 6.13 35.40 17.62
C LYS A 1144 4.78 35.60 16.92
N SER A 1145 4.55 36.77 16.32
CA SER A 1145 3.35 37.03 15.52
C SER A 1145 3.25 36.15 14.27
N GLY A 1146 4.38 35.89 13.59
CA GLY A 1146 4.43 34.93 12.48
C GLY A 1146 4.10 33.51 12.92
N CYS A 1147 4.60 33.09 14.09
CA CYS A 1147 4.28 31.79 14.68
C CYS A 1147 2.80 31.67 15.06
N GLN A 1148 2.22 32.71 15.66
CA GLN A 1148 0.78 32.78 16.00
C GLN A 1148 -0.09 32.72 14.75
N LEU A 1149 0.31 33.41 13.68
CA LEU A 1149 -0.39 33.34 12.41
C LEU A 1149 -0.34 31.92 11.84
N LEU A 1150 0.83 31.27 11.84
CA LEU A 1150 0.94 29.88 11.39
C LEU A 1150 0.05 28.93 12.21
N ALA A 1151 0.05 29.05 13.53
CA ALA A 1151 -0.79 28.23 14.41
C ALA A 1151 -2.28 28.44 14.14
N ARG A 1152 -2.70 29.69 13.90
CA ARG A 1152 -4.09 30.04 13.56
C ARG A 1152 -4.54 29.43 12.24
N GLU A 1153 -3.70 29.50 11.21
CA GLU A 1153 -4.03 28.94 9.89
C GLU A 1153 -3.94 27.40 9.87
N MET A 1154 -3.15 26.78 10.76
CA MET A 1154 -2.84 25.35 10.74
C MET A 1154 -3.06 24.66 12.11
N PRO A 1155 -4.32 24.47 12.55
CA PRO A 1155 -4.64 23.98 13.91
C PRO A 1155 -4.23 22.52 14.21
N ARG A 1156 -3.82 21.75 13.19
CA ARG A 1156 -3.30 20.38 13.35
C ARG A 1156 -1.78 20.33 13.56
N LEU A 1157 -1.12 21.49 13.57
CA LEU A 1157 0.28 21.64 13.89
C LEU A 1157 0.43 22.15 15.32
N ASN A 1158 1.39 21.59 16.04
CA ASN A 1158 1.90 22.24 17.24
C ASN A 1158 3.03 23.17 16.79
N VAL A 1159 2.90 24.46 17.12
CA VAL A 1159 3.93 25.48 16.88
C VAL A 1159 4.53 25.84 18.23
N GLU A 1160 5.68 25.26 18.55
CA GLU A 1160 6.37 25.51 19.82
C GLU A 1160 7.42 26.60 19.65
N VAL A 1161 7.28 27.69 20.42
CA VAL A 1161 8.30 28.72 20.59
C VAL A 1161 9.06 28.43 21.88
N ILE A 1162 10.38 28.22 21.77
CA ILE A 1162 11.27 27.93 22.90
C ILE A 1162 12.03 29.21 23.20
N ASN A 1163 11.74 29.82 24.35
CA ASN A 1163 12.38 31.06 24.80
C ASN A 1163 13.65 30.74 25.58
N ASP A 1164 14.72 31.45 25.30
CA ASP A 1164 15.93 31.46 26.12
C ASP A 1164 15.82 32.59 27.17
N GLU A 1165 16.49 32.44 28.32
CA GLU A 1165 16.48 33.47 29.36
C GLU A 1165 16.97 34.83 28.78
N GLY A 1166 16.14 35.87 28.87
CA GLY A 1166 16.46 37.22 28.37
C GLY A 1166 16.06 37.52 26.92
N SER A 1167 15.38 36.63 26.20
CA SER A 1167 14.87 36.93 24.84
C SER A 1167 13.73 37.97 24.87
N GLY A 1168 13.85 39.04 24.08
CA GLY A 1168 12.83 40.09 23.98
C GLY A 1168 11.47 39.60 23.48
N ASP A 1169 10.40 40.32 23.83
CA ASP A 1169 9.02 39.83 23.68
C ASP A 1169 8.57 39.54 22.24
N MET A 1170 9.23 40.08 21.21
CA MET A 1170 8.76 39.99 19.82
C MET A 1170 9.43 38.89 18.98
N VAL A 1171 10.63 38.42 19.33
CA VAL A 1171 11.41 37.47 18.50
C VAL A 1171 11.18 36.03 18.96
N ALA A 1172 11.02 35.10 18.00
CA ALA A 1172 10.92 33.67 18.28
C ALA A 1172 12.28 33.01 18.02
N ASN A 1173 13.16 33.02 19.03
CA ASN A 1173 14.56 32.58 18.90
C ASN A 1173 14.72 31.13 18.44
N LYS A 1174 13.85 30.23 18.92
CA LYS A 1174 13.82 28.81 18.56
C LYS A 1174 12.37 28.39 18.34
N ILE A 1175 12.12 27.74 17.22
CA ILE A 1175 10.80 27.31 16.80
C ILE A 1175 10.86 25.85 16.40
N TYR A 1176 9.92 25.08 16.92
CA TYR A 1176 9.70 23.70 16.54
C TYR A 1176 8.25 23.50 16.10
N VAL A 1177 8.06 23.26 14.81
CA VAL A 1177 6.74 23.01 14.22
C VAL A 1177 6.62 21.53 13.87
N TYR A 1178 5.55 20.88 14.30
CA TYR A 1178 5.29 19.48 13.93
C TYR A 1178 3.80 19.16 13.91
N ARG A 1179 3.40 18.27 13.00
CA ARG A 1179 2.02 17.78 12.94
C ARG A 1179 1.73 16.81 14.09
N SER A 1180 0.53 16.89 14.65
CA SER A 1180 0.08 16.00 15.71
C SER A 1180 -1.39 15.63 15.58
N VAL A 1181 -1.74 14.38 15.91
CA VAL A 1181 -3.13 13.96 16.13
C VAL A 1181 -3.52 13.94 17.62
N ALA A 1182 -2.59 14.29 18.51
CA ALA A 1182 -2.83 14.39 19.95
C ALA A 1182 -3.17 15.82 20.41
N GLY A 1183 -2.96 16.81 19.54
CA GLY A 1183 -3.04 18.24 19.88
C GLY A 1183 -1.82 18.71 20.69
N PRO A 1184 -1.93 19.86 21.38
CA PRO A 1184 -0.88 20.41 22.23
C PRO A 1184 -0.43 19.44 23.32
N ARG A 1185 0.88 19.40 23.59
CA ARG A 1185 1.44 18.54 24.64
C ARG A 1185 1.17 19.11 26.03
N LYS A 1186 1.07 18.23 27.02
CA LYS A 1186 0.69 18.57 28.41
C LYS A 1186 1.89 18.82 29.34
N ASP A 1187 3.09 18.49 28.89
CA ASP A 1187 4.34 18.52 29.65
C ASP A 1187 5.28 19.63 29.15
N ALA A 1188 4.72 20.67 28.50
CA ALA A 1188 5.49 21.83 28.08
C ALA A 1188 6.01 22.60 29.31
N PRO A 1189 7.33 22.80 29.46
CA PRO A 1189 7.87 23.60 30.55
C PRO A 1189 7.58 25.10 30.33
N PRO A 1190 7.71 25.97 31.36
CA PRO A 1190 7.33 27.38 31.27
C PRO A 1190 8.02 28.18 30.16
N PHE A 1191 9.22 27.78 29.75
CA PHE A 1191 9.97 28.43 28.67
C PHE A 1191 9.55 27.97 27.27
N VAL A 1192 8.60 27.03 27.15
CA VAL A 1192 8.03 26.58 25.88
C VAL A 1192 6.59 27.04 25.77
N LEU A 1193 6.34 27.95 24.82
CA LEU A 1193 5.00 28.37 24.45
C LEU A 1193 4.51 27.48 23.30
N THR A 1194 3.48 26.67 23.55
CA THR A 1194 2.80 25.90 22.49
C THR A 1194 1.61 26.72 22.00
N LEU A 1195 1.68 27.18 20.76
CA LEU A 1195 0.67 28.00 20.10
C LEU A 1195 -0.40 27.18 19.39
#